data_AF-A0A3P5XV97-F1
#
_entry.id   AF-A0A3P5XV97-F1
#
_cell.length_a   1.000
_cell.length_b   1.000
_cell.length_c   1.000
_cell.angle_alpha   90.00
_cell.angle_beta   90.00
_cell.angle_gamma   90.00
#
_symmetry.space_group_name_H-M   'P 1'
#
loop_
_entity.id
_entity.type
_entity.pdbx_description
1 polymer ?
#
loop_
_entity_poly.entity_id
_entity_poly.type
_entity_poly.pdbx_seq_one_letter_code
_entity_poly.pdbx_strand_id
1 'polypeptide(L)'
;MERIKLSFPADTPPLSVIAALHISSSPVTIDSSSAAATVPTFVFSDGRKLSGTSVLLRYVARSAPSLPTFYGHDAFESSQIDEWVDYACVFASGSEFENACSRVDNYLQSATFLVGHSLSIADVAVWSALSGSGPRWESLRKSKKYQNLVRWFNSISLEYAEPLSKVAAYTLKKGSGKPVAAASKSKDQQTDANDKGKPEVDLPGAVMGKVKLRFAPEPSGYLHIGHAKAALLNKYFAERYQGEVIVRFDDTNPAKESNEFVDNLVKDIGTLGIKYERVTYTSDYFPELMDMAEKLMREGKAYVDDTPREQMQKERMDGIDSKCRNHSVEENLKLWKEMIEGSERGLQCCVRGKLDMQDPNKAMRDPVYYRCNPMSHHRIGNKYKIYPTYDFACPFVDSIEGITHALRSSEYHDRNAQYYKVLEDMGLRRVEIYEFSRLNLVYTLLSKRKLLWFVQQGLVGGWDDPRFPTVQGIVRRGLKIEALIQFILEQGASKNLNLMEWDKLWTINKKIIDPVCPRHTAVIEERRVLLTLTDGPDEPFVRLIPKHKKFEGAGEKATTFTKRIWIEGADASAISVGEEVTLMDWGNAIVKEITKDEEGRVTALSGVLNLQGSVKTTKLKLTWLPEIDELVKLTLTDFDYLITKKKLEEDDEVATFVNPYTKKETLALGDSNMRSLKCGDVIQLERKGYYRCDVPFVKPSKPIVLFSIPDGRQHQPLSAAK
;
A
#
# COMPACT_ATOMS: atom_id res chain seq x y z
N MET A 1 -21.09 -14.88 -51.48
CA MET A 1 -20.51 -14.84 -50.12
C MET A 1 -19.27 -13.97 -50.18
N GLU A 2 -19.27 -12.87 -49.42
CA GLU A 2 -18.10 -12.00 -49.22
C GLU A 2 -16.95 -12.86 -48.67
N ARG A 3 -15.76 -12.84 -49.30
CA ARG A 3 -14.59 -13.54 -48.75
C ARG A 3 -13.98 -12.65 -47.66
N ILE A 4 -14.19 -13.03 -46.40
CA ILE A 4 -13.61 -12.34 -45.25
C ILE A 4 -12.36 -13.10 -44.80
N LYS A 5 -11.28 -12.38 -44.56
CA LYS A 5 -10.01 -12.92 -44.05
C LYS A 5 -9.72 -12.36 -42.66
N LEU A 6 -9.50 -13.23 -41.68
CA LEU A 6 -9.04 -12.87 -40.34
C LEU A 6 -7.51 -12.87 -40.31
N SER A 7 -6.92 -11.73 -39.94
CA SER A 7 -5.48 -11.55 -39.75
C SER A 7 -5.16 -11.12 -38.32
N PHE A 8 -4.16 -11.72 -37.67
CA PHE A 8 -3.75 -11.40 -36.30
C PHE A 8 -2.27 -11.74 -36.05
N PRO A 9 -1.63 -11.15 -35.02
CA PRO A 9 -0.26 -11.49 -34.63
C PRO A 9 -0.17 -12.93 -34.10
N ALA A 10 0.84 -13.70 -34.54
CA ALA A 10 1.00 -15.11 -34.19
C ALA A 10 1.10 -15.38 -32.67
N ASP A 11 1.66 -14.42 -31.92
CA ASP A 11 1.88 -14.53 -30.47
C ASP A 11 0.63 -14.18 -29.63
N THR A 12 -0.39 -13.56 -30.24
CA THR A 12 -1.62 -13.08 -29.57
C THR A 12 -2.88 -13.44 -30.37
N PRO A 13 -3.21 -14.75 -30.49
CA PRO A 13 -4.39 -15.19 -31.22
C PRO A 13 -5.70 -14.72 -30.55
N PRO A 14 -6.69 -14.19 -31.31
CA PRO A 14 -7.98 -13.76 -30.78
C PRO A 14 -8.89 -14.97 -30.53
N LEU A 15 -8.66 -15.67 -29.41
CA LEU A 15 -9.31 -16.95 -29.10
C LEU A 15 -10.84 -16.89 -29.16
N SER A 16 -11.47 -15.81 -28.66
CA SER A 16 -12.93 -15.65 -28.69
C SER A 16 -13.49 -15.50 -30.10
N VAL A 17 -12.78 -14.80 -30.99
CA VAL A 17 -13.19 -14.64 -32.40
C VAL A 17 -13.06 -15.98 -33.13
N ILE A 18 -11.95 -16.70 -32.91
CA ILE A 18 -11.73 -18.02 -33.51
C ILE A 18 -12.81 -19.01 -33.04
N ALA A 19 -13.12 -19.02 -31.74
CA ALA A 19 -14.18 -19.85 -31.16
C ALA A 19 -15.54 -19.53 -31.79
N ALA A 20 -15.92 -18.24 -31.86
CA ALA A 20 -17.19 -17.82 -32.43
C ALA A 20 -17.33 -18.15 -33.93
N LEU A 21 -16.24 -18.04 -34.71
CA LEU A 21 -16.25 -18.41 -36.13
C LEU A 21 -16.53 -19.90 -36.33
N HIS A 22 -15.92 -20.76 -35.50
CA HIS A 22 -16.15 -22.20 -35.59
C HIS A 22 -17.54 -22.59 -35.08
N ILE A 23 -18.02 -22.02 -33.98
CA ILE A 23 -19.36 -22.27 -33.43
C ILE A 23 -20.45 -21.85 -34.43
N SER A 24 -20.31 -20.70 -35.07
CA SER A 24 -21.27 -20.20 -36.07
C SER A 24 -21.11 -20.83 -37.46
N SER A 25 -20.07 -21.63 -37.70
CA SER A 25 -19.70 -22.11 -39.04
C SER A 25 -19.56 -20.98 -40.06
N SER A 26 -19.03 -19.83 -39.62
CA SER A 26 -18.88 -18.64 -40.45
C SER A 26 -17.83 -18.84 -41.56
N PRO A 27 -18.09 -18.41 -42.81
CA PRO A 27 -17.19 -18.61 -43.95
C PRO A 27 -16.02 -17.61 -43.97
N VAL A 28 -15.22 -17.57 -42.89
CA VAL A 28 -14.06 -16.68 -42.74
C VAL A 28 -12.76 -17.48 -42.82
N THR A 29 -11.82 -17.03 -43.66
CA THR A 29 -10.49 -17.66 -43.77
C THR A 29 -9.56 -17.13 -42.67
N ILE A 30 -8.99 -18.02 -41.86
CA ILE A 30 -8.08 -17.66 -40.75
C ILE A 30 -6.64 -17.69 -41.27
N ASP A 31 -5.93 -16.56 -41.18
CA ASP A 31 -4.51 -16.44 -41.56
C ASP A 31 -3.66 -15.97 -40.37
N SER A 32 -2.81 -16.88 -39.88
CA SER A 32 -1.90 -16.66 -38.76
C SER A 32 -0.49 -16.19 -39.15
N SER A 33 -0.22 -15.95 -40.45
CA SER A 33 1.12 -15.69 -40.99
C SER A 33 1.49 -14.21 -41.18
N SER A 34 0.59 -13.28 -40.85
CA SER A 34 0.80 -11.85 -41.10
C SER A 34 1.61 -11.19 -39.97
N ALA A 35 2.93 -11.10 -40.15
CA ALA A 35 3.85 -10.41 -39.24
C ALA A 35 3.62 -8.89 -39.11
N ALA A 36 2.74 -8.31 -39.93
CA ALA A 36 2.46 -6.87 -39.97
C ALA A 36 1.22 -6.44 -39.15
N ALA A 37 0.42 -7.38 -38.63
CA ALA A 37 -0.78 -7.04 -37.86
C ALA A 37 -0.41 -6.77 -36.39
N THR A 38 -0.78 -5.60 -35.86
CA THR A 38 -0.66 -5.27 -34.42
C THR A 38 -1.93 -5.58 -33.63
N VAL A 39 -3.09 -5.66 -34.31
CA VAL A 39 -4.41 -5.93 -33.73
C VAL A 39 -5.21 -6.88 -34.66
N PRO A 40 -5.98 -7.84 -34.12
CA PRO A 40 -6.86 -8.71 -34.92
C PRO A 40 -7.77 -7.91 -35.86
N THR A 41 -7.81 -8.27 -37.14
CA THR A 41 -8.51 -7.52 -38.19
C THR A 41 -9.23 -8.45 -39.18
N PHE A 42 -10.49 -8.18 -39.47
CA PHE A 42 -11.18 -8.72 -40.65
C PHE A 42 -10.92 -7.85 -41.87
N VAL A 43 -10.51 -8.46 -42.96
CA VAL A 43 -10.32 -7.83 -44.27
C VAL A 43 -11.37 -8.39 -45.23
N PHE A 44 -12.16 -7.49 -45.80
CA PHE A 44 -13.25 -7.81 -46.73
C PHE A 44 -12.73 -7.80 -48.17
N SER A 45 -13.42 -8.50 -49.07
CA SER A 45 -13.03 -8.59 -50.49
C SER A 45 -13.03 -7.26 -51.23
N ASP A 46 -13.76 -6.26 -50.74
CA ASP A 46 -13.81 -4.89 -51.27
C ASP A 46 -12.77 -3.94 -50.64
N GLY A 47 -11.90 -4.45 -49.77
CA GLY A 47 -10.86 -3.68 -49.11
C GLY A 47 -11.27 -3.02 -47.78
N ARG A 48 -12.54 -3.09 -47.37
CA ARG A 48 -12.95 -2.63 -46.03
C ARG A 48 -12.28 -3.45 -44.93
N LYS A 49 -12.12 -2.85 -43.75
CA LYS A 49 -11.48 -3.48 -42.59
C LYS A 49 -12.26 -3.20 -41.30
N LEU A 50 -12.33 -4.20 -40.42
CA LEU A 50 -12.75 -4.06 -39.03
C LEU A 50 -11.62 -4.56 -38.14
N SER A 51 -11.35 -3.89 -37.03
CA SER A 51 -10.22 -4.23 -36.13
C SER A 51 -10.65 -4.23 -34.67
N GLY A 52 -10.03 -5.12 -33.87
CA GLY A 52 -10.24 -5.24 -32.43
C GLY A 52 -11.13 -6.43 -32.06
N THR A 53 -10.69 -7.24 -31.09
CA THR A 53 -11.32 -8.53 -30.74
C THR A 53 -12.82 -8.43 -30.45
N SER A 54 -13.26 -7.49 -29.61
CA SER A 54 -14.69 -7.30 -29.30
C SER A 54 -15.50 -6.86 -30.51
N VAL A 55 -14.94 -6.01 -31.37
CA VAL A 55 -15.59 -5.57 -32.61
C VAL A 55 -15.78 -6.73 -33.58
N LEU A 56 -14.75 -7.56 -33.77
CA LEU A 56 -14.82 -8.73 -34.62
C LEU A 56 -15.81 -9.76 -34.07
N LEU A 57 -15.83 -9.97 -32.75
CA LEU A 57 -16.74 -10.90 -32.09
C LEU A 57 -18.21 -10.50 -32.30
N ARG A 58 -18.53 -9.20 -32.11
CA ARG A 58 -19.86 -8.62 -32.41
C ARG A 58 -20.23 -8.77 -33.88
N TYR A 59 -19.28 -8.57 -34.79
CA TYR A 59 -19.51 -8.76 -36.22
C TYR A 59 -19.89 -10.21 -36.55
N VAL A 60 -19.16 -11.19 -35.99
CA VAL A 60 -19.46 -12.62 -36.18
C VAL A 60 -20.86 -12.94 -35.66
N ALA A 61 -21.21 -12.46 -34.46
CA ALA A 61 -22.52 -12.71 -33.86
C ALA A 61 -23.69 -12.20 -34.72
N ARG A 62 -23.58 -10.97 -35.22
CA ARG A 62 -24.60 -10.33 -36.06
C ARG A 62 -24.69 -10.93 -37.47
N SER A 63 -23.64 -11.61 -37.90
CA SER A 63 -23.52 -12.17 -39.26
C SER A 63 -23.65 -13.69 -39.30
N ALA A 64 -24.07 -14.33 -38.19
CA ALA A 64 -24.19 -15.78 -38.05
C ALA A 64 -25.64 -16.25 -38.32
N PRO A 65 -26.02 -16.60 -39.57
CA PRO A 65 -27.39 -17.03 -39.88
C PRO A 65 -27.78 -18.36 -39.22
N SER A 66 -26.79 -19.17 -38.83
CA SER A 66 -26.96 -20.44 -38.12
C SER A 66 -27.33 -20.26 -36.64
N LEU A 67 -27.11 -19.08 -36.05
CA LEU A 67 -27.34 -18.80 -34.63
C LEU A 67 -28.00 -17.41 -34.47
N PRO A 68 -29.32 -17.29 -34.72
CA PRO A 68 -30.02 -16.00 -34.70
C PRO A 68 -29.98 -15.28 -33.36
N THR A 69 -29.74 -16.00 -32.26
CA THR A 69 -29.75 -15.50 -30.88
C THR A 69 -28.34 -15.20 -30.35
N PHE A 70 -27.31 -15.37 -31.18
CA PHE A 70 -25.91 -15.29 -30.73
C PHE A 70 -25.49 -13.90 -30.25
N TYR A 71 -26.27 -12.87 -30.64
CA TYR A 71 -26.14 -11.48 -30.19
C TYR A 71 -27.37 -10.96 -29.43
N GLY A 72 -28.23 -11.85 -28.91
CA GLY A 72 -29.43 -11.48 -28.16
C GLY A 72 -30.67 -11.27 -29.03
N HIS A 73 -31.85 -11.31 -28.41
CA HIS A 73 -33.15 -11.18 -29.06
C HIS A 73 -33.65 -9.74 -29.19
N ASP A 74 -33.23 -8.88 -28.27
CA ASP A 74 -33.64 -7.49 -28.20
C ASP A 74 -32.47 -6.58 -27.80
N ALA A 75 -32.76 -5.28 -27.70
CA ALA A 75 -31.76 -4.29 -27.35
C ALA A 75 -31.20 -4.47 -25.93
N PHE A 76 -31.99 -5.04 -25.01
CA PHE A 76 -31.56 -5.26 -23.63
C PHE A 76 -30.57 -6.42 -23.55
N GLU A 77 -30.90 -7.58 -24.11
CA GLU A 77 -29.98 -8.72 -24.17
C GLU A 77 -28.72 -8.39 -24.95
N SER A 78 -28.84 -7.69 -26.09
CA SER A 78 -27.68 -7.24 -26.88
C SER A 78 -26.73 -6.37 -26.04
N SER A 79 -27.29 -5.50 -25.19
CA SER A 79 -26.50 -4.62 -24.30
C SER A 79 -25.85 -5.39 -23.14
N GLN A 80 -26.54 -6.37 -22.56
CA GLN A 80 -25.95 -7.26 -21.55
C GLN A 80 -24.82 -8.12 -22.14
N ILE A 81 -24.97 -8.56 -23.39
CA ILE A 81 -23.92 -9.27 -24.11
C ILE A 81 -22.70 -8.38 -24.27
N ASP A 82 -22.89 -7.12 -24.65
CA ASP A 82 -21.79 -6.15 -24.78
C ASP A 82 -21.07 -5.92 -23.45
N GLU A 83 -21.80 -5.83 -22.33
CA GLU A 83 -21.21 -5.72 -20.99
C GLU A 83 -20.27 -6.89 -20.69
N TRP A 84 -20.71 -8.13 -20.92
CA TRP A 84 -19.89 -9.31 -20.66
C TRP A 84 -18.71 -9.47 -21.62
N VAL A 85 -18.88 -9.09 -22.89
CA VAL A 85 -17.80 -9.09 -23.89
C VAL A 85 -16.70 -8.11 -23.49
N ASP A 86 -17.06 -6.92 -23.00
CA ASP A 86 -16.09 -5.94 -22.51
C ASP A 86 -15.48 -6.39 -21.17
N TYR A 87 -16.27 -7.01 -20.29
CA TYR A 87 -15.77 -7.55 -19.01
C TYR A 87 -14.77 -8.70 -19.19
N ALA A 88 -14.88 -9.50 -20.26
CA ALA A 88 -14.03 -10.67 -20.48
C ALA A 88 -12.52 -10.32 -20.52
N CYS A 89 -12.13 -9.08 -20.84
CA CYS A 89 -10.73 -8.67 -20.82
C CYS A 89 -10.12 -8.65 -19.39
N VAL A 90 -10.93 -8.56 -18.34
CA VAL A 90 -10.46 -8.57 -16.95
C VAL A 90 -9.73 -9.87 -16.60
N PHE A 91 -10.11 -11.00 -17.22
CA PHE A 91 -9.40 -12.28 -17.06
C PHE A 91 -7.95 -12.24 -17.59
N ALA A 92 -7.59 -11.31 -18.47
CA ALA A 92 -6.20 -11.13 -18.90
C ALA A 92 -5.33 -10.42 -17.84
N SER A 93 -5.93 -9.77 -16.83
CA SER A 93 -5.22 -9.11 -15.74
C SER A 93 -4.79 -10.12 -14.67
N GLY A 94 -3.48 -10.15 -14.40
CA GLY A 94 -2.87 -11.06 -13.43
C GLY A 94 -3.48 -10.94 -12.03
N SER A 95 -3.75 -9.72 -11.56
CA SER A 95 -4.29 -9.47 -10.22
C SER A 95 -5.80 -9.72 -10.11
N GLU A 96 -6.56 -9.47 -11.18
CA GLU A 96 -8.03 -9.48 -11.13
C GLU A 96 -8.67 -10.81 -11.55
N PHE A 97 -7.91 -11.75 -12.12
CA PHE A 97 -8.44 -13.01 -12.64
C PHE A 97 -9.31 -13.78 -11.65
N GLU A 98 -8.91 -13.89 -10.38
CA GLU A 98 -9.71 -14.62 -9.38
C GLU A 98 -10.96 -13.84 -8.95
N ASN A 99 -10.90 -12.50 -8.93
CA ASN A 99 -12.07 -11.65 -8.70
C ASN A 99 -13.05 -11.82 -9.86
N ALA A 100 -12.53 -11.89 -11.10
CA ALA A 100 -13.33 -12.16 -12.29
C ALA A 100 -13.98 -13.56 -12.23
N CYS A 101 -13.22 -14.60 -11.85
CA CYS A 101 -13.78 -15.93 -11.60
C CYS A 101 -14.90 -15.88 -10.54
N SER A 102 -14.68 -15.16 -9.43
CA SER A 102 -15.66 -15.05 -8.33
C SER A 102 -16.94 -14.34 -8.78
N ARG A 103 -16.82 -13.21 -9.51
CA ARG A 103 -17.99 -12.48 -10.03
C ARG A 103 -18.81 -13.34 -10.97
N VAL A 104 -18.16 -14.03 -11.91
CA VAL A 104 -18.87 -14.89 -12.87
C VAL A 104 -19.46 -16.12 -12.18
N ASP A 105 -18.74 -16.73 -11.23
CA ASP A 105 -19.25 -17.86 -10.45
C ASP A 105 -20.52 -17.52 -9.66
N ASN A 106 -20.54 -16.36 -8.99
CA ASN A 106 -21.71 -15.87 -8.27
C ASN A 106 -22.86 -15.56 -9.23
N TYR A 107 -22.58 -14.93 -10.37
CA TYR A 107 -23.60 -14.65 -11.37
C TYR A 107 -24.23 -15.93 -11.95
N LEU A 108 -23.40 -16.94 -12.20
CA LEU A 108 -23.84 -18.25 -12.70
C LEU A 108 -24.51 -19.13 -11.64
N GLN A 109 -24.65 -18.67 -10.38
CA GLN A 109 -25.39 -19.40 -9.36
C GLN A 109 -26.86 -19.63 -9.79
N SER A 110 -27.48 -18.64 -10.42
CA SER A 110 -28.88 -18.66 -10.86
C SER A 110 -29.05 -18.69 -12.39
N ALA A 111 -27.97 -18.80 -13.16
CA ALA A 111 -27.98 -18.68 -14.61
C ALA A 111 -27.30 -19.87 -15.31
N THR A 112 -27.88 -20.31 -16.43
CA THR A 112 -27.33 -21.38 -17.29
C THR A 112 -26.39 -20.82 -18.36
N PHE A 113 -26.69 -19.63 -18.88
CA PHE A 113 -25.86 -18.85 -19.80
C PHE A 113 -25.66 -17.45 -19.22
N LEU A 114 -24.65 -16.70 -19.70
CA LEU A 114 -24.39 -15.35 -19.18
C LEU A 114 -25.51 -14.36 -19.52
N VAL A 115 -26.17 -14.53 -20.67
CA VAL A 115 -27.32 -13.70 -21.08
C VAL A 115 -28.39 -14.60 -21.68
N GLY A 116 -29.64 -14.37 -21.28
CA GLY A 116 -30.80 -15.09 -21.78
C GLY A 116 -30.76 -16.60 -21.49
N HIS A 117 -31.27 -17.39 -22.44
CA HIS A 117 -31.44 -18.85 -22.31
C HIS A 117 -30.72 -19.66 -23.40
N SER A 118 -29.80 -19.05 -24.14
CA SER A 118 -29.05 -19.72 -25.22
C SER A 118 -27.60 -19.22 -25.26
N LEU A 119 -26.72 -19.98 -25.93
CA LEU A 119 -25.32 -19.60 -26.09
C LEU A 119 -25.20 -18.25 -26.82
N SER A 120 -24.49 -17.31 -26.21
CA SER A 120 -24.21 -15.99 -26.79
C SER A 120 -22.70 -15.75 -26.94
N ILE A 121 -22.32 -14.67 -27.63
CA ILE A 121 -20.89 -14.28 -27.64
C ILE A 121 -20.37 -13.83 -26.27
N ALA A 122 -21.23 -13.49 -25.30
CA ALA A 122 -20.81 -13.26 -23.92
C ALA A 122 -20.17 -14.54 -23.35
N ASP A 123 -20.84 -15.67 -23.55
CA ASP A 123 -20.36 -16.97 -23.10
C ASP A 123 -19.05 -17.35 -23.78
N VAL A 124 -18.97 -17.14 -25.10
CA VAL A 124 -17.76 -17.41 -25.88
C VAL A 124 -16.59 -16.52 -25.45
N ALA A 125 -16.84 -15.26 -25.13
CA ALA A 125 -15.80 -14.32 -24.67
C ALA A 125 -15.20 -14.76 -23.34
N VAL A 126 -16.04 -15.03 -22.34
CA VAL A 126 -15.60 -15.46 -21.00
C VAL A 126 -14.96 -16.85 -21.05
N TRP A 127 -15.55 -17.79 -21.79
CA TRP A 127 -14.98 -19.14 -21.95
C TRP A 127 -13.59 -19.08 -22.57
N SER A 128 -13.42 -18.27 -23.62
CA SER A 128 -12.14 -18.15 -24.32
C SER A 128 -11.07 -17.45 -23.46
N ALA A 129 -11.46 -16.51 -22.61
CA ALA A 129 -10.55 -15.84 -21.70
C ALA A 129 -10.05 -16.80 -20.59
N LEU A 130 -10.93 -17.66 -20.06
CA LEU A 130 -10.56 -18.72 -19.12
C LEU A 130 -9.67 -19.78 -19.78
N SER A 131 -10.05 -20.27 -20.97
CA SER A 131 -9.26 -21.22 -21.75
C SER A 131 -7.86 -20.67 -22.10
N GLY A 132 -7.78 -19.37 -22.45
CA GLY A 132 -6.52 -18.68 -22.76
C GLY A 132 -5.61 -18.46 -21.55
N SER A 133 -6.14 -18.58 -20.33
CA SER A 133 -5.38 -18.44 -19.07
C SER A 133 -4.58 -19.70 -18.72
N GLY A 134 -4.76 -20.78 -19.47
CA GLY A 134 -3.91 -21.98 -19.44
C GLY A 134 -3.87 -22.66 -18.07
N PRO A 135 -2.67 -23.01 -17.54
CA PRO A 135 -2.55 -23.76 -16.27
C PRO A 135 -3.23 -23.09 -15.07
N ARG A 136 -3.37 -21.75 -15.10
CA ARG A 136 -4.02 -20.99 -14.03
C ARG A 136 -5.50 -21.34 -13.92
N TRP A 137 -6.22 -21.37 -15.04
CA TRP A 137 -7.62 -21.78 -15.04
C TRP A 137 -7.74 -23.27 -14.73
N GLU A 138 -6.89 -24.12 -15.32
CA GLU A 138 -6.97 -25.57 -15.11
C GLU A 138 -6.75 -25.98 -13.65
N SER A 139 -5.89 -25.27 -12.91
CA SER A 139 -5.72 -25.44 -11.46
C SER A 139 -6.99 -25.08 -10.69
N LEU A 140 -7.62 -23.95 -11.01
CA LEU A 140 -8.86 -23.51 -10.35
C LEU A 140 -10.06 -24.36 -10.76
N ARG A 141 -10.10 -24.86 -11.99
CA ARG A 141 -11.15 -25.74 -12.51
C ARG A 141 -11.18 -27.09 -11.80
N LYS A 142 -10.02 -27.58 -11.36
CA LYS A 142 -9.89 -28.79 -10.52
C LYS A 142 -10.17 -28.54 -9.04
N SER A 143 -10.25 -27.29 -8.63
CA SER A 143 -10.58 -26.91 -7.25
C SER A 143 -12.10 -26.94 -7.02
N LYS A 144 -12.53 -26.92 -5.75
CA LYS A 144 -13.95 -26.76 -5.38
C LYS A 144 -14.38 -25.29 -5.23
N LYS A 145 -13.53 -24.32 -5.64
CA LYS A 145 -13.70 -22.89 -5.35
C LYS A 145 -14.81 -22.21 -6.16
N TYR A 146 -14.95 -22.53 -7.45
CA TYR A 146 -15.89 -21.88 -8.37
C TYR A 146 -16.82 -22.90 -9.02
N GLN A 147 -17.70 -23.51 -8.24
CA GLN A 147 -18.48 -24.67 -8.68
C GLN A 147 -19.43 -24.34 -9.83
N ASN A 148 -20.04 -23.16 -9.83
CA ASN A 148 -20.99 -22.73 -10.86
C ASN A 148 -20.26 -22.38 -12.16
N LEU A 149 -19.13 -21.68 -12.05
CA LEU A 149 -18.27 -21.36 -13.18
C LEU A 149 -17.68 -22.62 -13.81
N VAL A 150 -17.23 -23.57 -13.01
CA VAL A 150 -16.70 -24.86 -13.49
C VAL A 150 -17.80 -25.67 -14.15
N ARG A 151 -18.99 -25.75 -13.56
CA ARG A 151 -20.17 -26.40 -14.15
C ARG A 151 -20.47 -25.80 -15.53
N TRP A 152 -20.62 -24.49 -15.61
CA TRP A 152 -20.90 -23.75 -16.84
C TRP A 152 -19.79 -23.94 -17.89
N PHE A 153 -18.52 -23.78 -17.50
CA PHE A 153 -17.38 -23.95 -18.40
C PHE A 153 -17.32 -25.37 -18.97
N ASN A 154 -17.55 -26.39 -18.14
CA ASN A 154 -17.60 -27.79 -18.56
C ASN A 154 -18.79 -28.06 -19.48
N SER A 155 -19.96 -27.48 -19.20
CA SER A 155 -21.16 -27.60 -20.03
C SER A 155 -20.89 -27.09 -21.45
N ILE A 156 -20.36 -25.86 -21.57
CA ILE A 156 -20.01 -25.28 -22.88
C ILE A 156 -18.92 -26.10 -23.57
N SER A 157 -17.89 -26.52 -22.84
CA SER A 157 -16.80 -27.32 -23.41
C SER A 157 -17.27 -28.66 -23.96
N LEU A 158 -18.29 -29.26 -23.33
CA LEU A 158 -18.84 -30.56 -23.72
C LEU A 158 -19.81 -30.41 -24.90
N GLU A 159 -20.72 -29.45 -24.83
CA GLU A 159 -21.76 -29.22 -25.86
C GLU A 159 -21.14 -28.74 -27.18
N TYR A 160 -20.08 -27.93 -27.12
CA TYR A 160 -19.40 -27.35 -28.28
C TYR A 160 -17.98 -27.93 -28.48
N ALA A 161 -17.77 -29.19 -28.11
CA ALA A 161 -16.44 -29.82 -28.10
C ALA A 161 -15.74 -29.81 -29.48
N GLU A 162 -16.45 -30.13 -30.57
CA GLU A 162 -15.89 -30.15 -31.93
C GLU A 162 -15.39 -28.75 -32.36
N PRO A 163 -16.22 -27.69 -32.35
CA PRO A 163 -15.76 -26.36 -32.77
C PRO A 163 -14.71 -25.77 -31.82
N LEU A 164 -14.81 -26.02 -30.52
CA LEU A 164 -13.86 -25.48 -29.52
C LEU A 164 -12.51 -26.21 -29.50
N SER A 165 -12.43 -27.47 -29.96
CA SER A 165 -11.16 -28.19 -30.07
C SER A 165 -10.12 -27.47 -30.95
N LYS A 166 -10.58 -26.70 -31.95
CA LYS A 166 -9.75 -25.91 -32.86
C LYS A 166 -9.08 -24.72 -32.17
N VAL A 167 -9.60 -24.28 -31.02
CA VAL A 167 -9.01 -23.22 -30.18
C VAL A 167 -7.81 -23.75 -29.38
N ALA A 168 -7.81 -25.05 -29.02
CA ALA A 168 -6.74 -25.66 -28.23
C ALA A 168 -5.37 -25.65 -28.93
N ALA A 169 -5.35 -25.64 -30.27
CA ALA A 169 -4.14 -25.49 -31.08
C ALA A 169 -3.40 -24.17 -30.82
N TYR A 170 -4.09 -23.16 -30.30
CA TYR A 170 -3.55 -21.83 -30.01
C TYR A 170 -3.16 -21.62 -28.54
N THR A 171 -3.63 -22.48 -27.61
CA THR A 171 -3.34 -22.34 -26.17
C THR A 171 -2.11 -23.15 -25.72
N LEU A 172 -1.75 -24.24 -26.41
CA LEU A 172 -0.63 -25.13 -26.07
C LEU A 172 0.78 -24.60 -26.42
N LYS A 173 0.91 -23.48 -27.13
CA LYS A 173 2.23 -22.93 -27.55
C LYS A 173 2.96 -22.11 -26.48
N LYS A 174 2.34 -21.81 -25.32
CA LYS A 174 2.99 -21.17 -24.17
C LYS A 174 3.45 -22.23 -23.15
N GLY A 175 4.57 -22.90 -23.42
CA GLY A 175 5.24 -23.74 -22.42
C GLY A 175 6.07 -24.88 -23.01
N SER A 176 7.34 -24.63 -23.32
CA SER A 176 8.34 -25.68 -23.52
C SER A 176 9.46 -25.54 -22.47
N GLY A 177 9.21 -26.13 -21.30
CA GLY A 177 10.22 -26.54 -20.32
C GLY A 177 9.85 -27.94 -19.84
N LYS A 178 10.69 -28.95 -20.14
CA LYS A 178 10.42 -30.38 -19.99
C LYS A 178 10.07 -30.81 -18.55
N PRO A 179 9.27 -31.89 -18.36
CA PRO A 179 8.93 -32.42 -17.04
C PRO A 179 10.01 -33.38 -16.51
N VAL A 180 10.33 -33.26 -15.23
CA VAL A 180 11.06 -34.27 -14.46
C VAL A 180 10.06 -35.13 -13.69
N ALA A 181 10.32 -36.44 -13.75
CA ALA A 181 9.45 -37.52 -13.34
C ALA A 181 9.11 -37.58 -11.83
N ALA A 182 7.98 -38.23 -11.57
CA ALA A 182 7.37 -38.47 -10.28
C ALA A 182 8.20 -39.35 -9.33
N ALA A 183 8.11 -39.07 -8.04
CA ALA A 183 8.29 -40.05 -6.98
C ALA A 183 7.25 -39.81 -5.86
N SER A 184 6.42 -40.82 -5.68
CA SER A 184 5.39 -40.99 -4.65
C SER A 184 5.97 -41.49 -3.32
N LYS A 185 5.51 -40.96 -2.17
CA LYS A 185 5.06 -41.74 -0.98
C LYS A 185 4.60 -40.86 0.21
N SER A 186 3.33 -41.08 0.58
CA SER A 186 2.65 -41.03 1.89
C SER A 186 3.31 -40.40 3.13
N LYS A 187 2.58 -39.48 3.80
CA LYS A 187 2.13 -39.61 5.20
C LYS A 187 1.04 -38.60 5.56
N ASP A 188 0.09 -39.07 6.36
CA ASP A 188 -1.07 -38.39 6.94
C ASP A 188 -0.72 -37.32 7.99
N GLN A 189 -1.69 -36.42 8.16
CA GLN A 189 -1.96 -35.53 9.30
C GLN A 189 -0.92 -34.44 9.65
N GLN A 190 -1.15 -33.21 9.18
CA GLN A 190 -1.65 -32.16 10.08
C GLN A 190 -2.27 -31.03 9.25
N THR A 191 -3.43 -30.56 9.73
CA THR A 191 -4.24 -29.50 9.19
C THR A 191 -3.48 -28.17 9.15
N ASP A 192 -3.31 -27.58 7.96
CA ASP A 192 -3.04 -26.15 7.85
C ASP A 192 -4.04 -25.49 6.91
N ALA A 193 -5.04 -24.90 7.57
CA ALA A 193 -5.88 -23.86 7.03
C ALA A 193 -5.01 -22.65 6.67
N ASN A 194 -5.12 -22.19 5.43
CA ASN A 194 -5.38 -20.79 5.05
C ASN A 194 -4.88 -20.55 3.62
N ASP A 195 -5.82 -20.38 2.70
CA ASP A 195 -5.72 -19.23 1.79
C ASP A 195 -7.12 -18.64 1.60
N LYS A 196 -7.51 -17.83 2.61
CA LYS A 196 -8.73 -17.03 2.61
C LYS A 196 -8.55 -15.91 1.59
N GLY A 197 -9.52 -15.76 0.69
CA GLY A 197 -9.61 -14.64 -0.23
C GLY A 197 -9.42 -13.30 0.49
N LYS A 198 -8.72 -12.36 -0.16
CA LYS A 198 -8.57 -11.00 0.35
C LYS A 198 -9.97 -10.41 0.60
N PRO A 199 -10.30 -9.94 1.81
CA PRO A 199 -11.61 -9.36 2.11
C PRO A 199 -11.78 -8.05 1.38
N GLU A 200 -12.82 -7.90 0.56
CA GLU A 200 -13.21 -6.57 0.07
C GLU A 200 -13.70 -5.74 1.26
N VAL A 201 -13.08 -4.57 1.46
CA VAL A 201 -13.37 -3.68 2.59
C VAL A 201 -14.41 -2.66 2.12
N ASP A 202 -15.64 -2.80 2.61
CA ASP A 202 -16.80 -1.96 2.22
C ASP A 202 -17.40 -1.25 3.45
N LEU A 203 -18.06 -0.11 3.27
CA LEU A 203 -18.76 0.61 4.34
C LEU A 203 -20.23 0.19 4.39
N PRO A 204 -20.72 -0.38 5.51
CA PRO A 204 -22.11 -0.79 5.64
C PRO A 204 -23.09 0.37 5.44
N GLY A 205 -24.03 0.23 4.51
CA GLY A 205 -25.06 1.26 4.26
C GLY A 205 -24.54 2.52 3.56
N ALA A 206 -23.33 2.50 3.03
CA ALA A 206 -22.79 3.62 2.26
C ALA A 206 -23.58 3.84 0.97
N VAL A 207 -23.90 5.11 0.70
CA VAL A 207 -24.55 5.56 -0.53
C VAL A 207 -23.59 6.47 -1.29
N MET A 208 -23.40 6.18 -2.58
CA MET A 208 -22.54 6.95 -3.47
C MET A 208 -22.90 8.45 -3.43
N GLY A 209 -21.91 9.32 -3.29
CA GLY A 209 -22.07 10.78 -3.18
C GLY A 209 -22.57 11.29 -1.84
N LYS A 210 -22.91 10.42 -0.87
CA LYS A 210 -23.49 10.81 0.44
C LYS A 210 -22.63 10.45 1.64
N VAL A 211 -21.50 9.77 1.42
CA VAL A 211 -20.59 9.39 2.51
C VAL A 211 -19.87 10.64 3.02
N LYS A 212 -19.95 10.89 4.34
CA LYS A 212 -19.21 11.95 5.02
C LYS A 212 -18.39 11.33 6.14
N LEU A 213 -17.08 11.55 6.07
CA LEU A 213 -16.05 10.93 6.91
C LEU A 213 -15.26 12.02 7.63
N ARG A 214 -14.49 11.61 8.66
CA ARG A 214 -13.47 12.50 9.22
C ARG A 214 -12.22 11.77 9.64
N PHE A 215 -11.10 12.47 9.48
CA PHE A 215 -9.89 12.17 10.22
C PHE A 215 -9.81 13.12 11.42
N ALA A 216 -9.90 12.55 12.64
CA ALA A 216 -10.01 13.32 13.88
C ALA A 216 -8.80 13.14 14.82
N PRO A 217 -7.60 13.66 14.51
CA PRO A 217 -6.45 13.55 15.39
C PRO A 217 -6.51 14.54 16.57
N GLU A 218 -6.10 14.10 17.77
CA GLU A 218 -5.75 15.00 18.88
C GLU A 218 -4.41 15.69 18.53
N PRO A 219 -4.31 17.03 18.63
CA PRO A 219 -3.09 17.78 18.32
C PRO A 219 -2.03 17.68 19.42
N SER A 220 -1.66 16.45 19.79
CA SER A 220 -0.75 16.15 20.91
C SER A 220 0.56 15.45 20.49
N GLY A 221 0.87 15.46 19.20
CA GLY A 221 2.10 14.87 18.66
C GLY A 221 2.03 14.63 17.16
N TYR A 222 3.13 14.12 16.60
CA TYR A 222 3.30 13.86 15.17
C TYR A 222 2.51 12.62 14.70
N LEU A 223 2.09 12.59 13.43
CA LEU A 223 1.46 11.38 12.88
C LEU A 223 2.49 10.28 12.75
N HIS A 224 2.05 9.06 13.05
CA HIS A 224 2.82 7.84 12.84
C HIS A 224 1.99 6.87 12.04
N ILE A 225 2.60 5.77 11.61
CA ILE A 225 1.99 4.79 10.72
C ILE A 225 0.62 4.27 11.21
N GLY A 226 0.43 4.16 12.53
CA GLY A 226 -0.89 3.87 13.13
C GLY A 226 -1.98 4.90 12.80
N HIS A 227 -1.68 6.20 12.91
CA HIS A 227 -2.61 7.27 12.50
C HIS A 227 -2.76 7.32 10.99
N ALA A 228 -1.68 7.06 10.23
CA ALA A 228 -1.73 7.01 8.77
C ALA A 228 -2.76 5.98 8.27
N LYS A 229 -2.92 4.84 8.97
CA LYS A 229 -3.99 3.88 8.66
C LYS A 229 -5.38 4.51 8.74
N ALA A 230 -5.70 5.19 9.84
CA ALA A 230 -6.99 5.86 10.01
C ALA A 230 -7.21 6.92 8.94
N ALA A 231 -6.19 7.75 8.68
CA ALA A 231 -6.25 8.85 7.74
C ALA A 231 -6.44 8.36 6.29
N LEU A 232 -5.68 7.34 5.88
CA LEU A 232 -5.74 6.74 4.55
C LEU A 232 -7.02 5.91 4.33
N LEU A 233 -7.59 5.29 5.37
CA LEU A 233 -8.89 4.62 5.24
C LEU A 233 -10.02 5.63 5.01
N ASN A 234 -10.01 6.77 5.71
CA ASN A 234 -10.97 7.84 5.46
C ASN A 234 -10.85 8.36 4.02
N LYS A 235 -9.62 8.58 3.53
CA LYS A 235 -9.37 8.92 2.12
C LYS A 235 -9.91 7.86 1.15
N TYR A 236 -9.54 6.60 1.37
CA TYR A 236 -9.93 5.49 0.49
C TYR A 236 -11.45 5.39 0.34
N PHE A 237 -12.19 5.45 1.44
CA PHE A 237 -13.65 5.35 1.37
C PHE A 237 -14.30 6.61 0.78
N ALA A 238 -13.77 7.80 1.05
CA ALA A 238 -14.27 8.99 0.36
C ALA A 238 -14.07 8.90 -1.15
N GLU A 239 -12.92 8.42 -1.62
CA GLU A 239 -12.68 8.21 -3.05
C GLU A 239 -13.60 7.12 -3.63
N ARG A 240 -13.75 5.99 -2.92
CA ARG A 240 -14.60 4.86 -3.35
C ARG A 240 -16.07 5.22 -3.46
N TYR A 241 -16.61 6.00 -2.52
CA TYR A 241 -18.02 6.38 -2.48
C TYR A 241 -18.30 7.80 -2.96
N GLN A 242 -17.34 8.46 -3.61
CA GLN A 242 -17.45 9.87 -4.04
C GLN A 242 -17.93 10.78 -2.89
N GLY A 243 -17.44 10.50 -1.69
CA GLY A 243 -17.81 11.17 -0.44
C GLY A 243 -16.86 12.30 -0.07
N GLU A 244 -17.11 12.87 1.10
CA GLU A 244 -16.33 13.97 1.68
C GLU A 244 -15.52 13.49 2.89
N VAL A 245 -14.32 14.06 3.07
CA VAL A 245 -13.54 13.95 4.31
C VAL A 245 -13.42 15.34 4.90
N ILE A 246 -13.64 15.46 6.21
CA ILE A 246 -13.19 16.63 6.97
C ILE A 246 -12.00 16.25 7.86
N VAL A 247 -11.16 17.23 8.16
CA VAL A 247 -10.12 17.09 9.18
C VAL A 247 -10.62 17.80 10.42
N ARG A 248 -10.74 17.09 11.54
CA ARG A 248 -11.15 17.69 12.81
C ARG A 248 -10.05 17.55 13.83
N PHE A 249 -9.59 18.66 14.40
CA PHE A 249 -8.73 18.58 15.57
C PHE A 249 -9.60 18.34 16.80
N ASP A 250 -9.45 17.18 17.43
CA ASP A 250 -10.13 16.86 18.69
C ASP A 250 -9.38 17.52 19.87
N ASP A 251 -9.40 18.85 19.89
CA ASP A 251 -8.72 19.75 20.82
C ASP A 251 -9.51 19.97 22.12
N THR A 252 -9.58 18.93 22.94
CA THR A 252 -10.36 18.92 24.20
C THR A 252 -9.49 18.79 25.44
N ASN A 253 -8.17 18.81 25.27
CA ASN A 253 -7.21 18.56 26.31
C ASN A 253 -6.05 19.56 26.27
N PRO A 254 -6.21 20.75 26.87
CA PRO A 254 -5.24 21.84 26.79
C PRO A 254 -3.85 21.47 27.34
N ALA A 255 -3.74 20.39 28.13
CA ALA A 255 -2.50 19.92 28.72
C ALA A 255 -1.50 19.30 27.75
N LYS A 256 -1.98 18.82 26.60
CA LYS A 256 -1.16 18.02 25.67
C LYS A 256 -1.06 18.64 24.29
N GLU A 257 -1.78 19.73 24.06
CA GLU A 257 -2.04 20.27 22.74
C GLU A 257 -1.22 21.53 22.48
N SER A 258 -0.81 21.74 21.24
CA SER A 258 -0.05 22.94 20.84
C SER A 258 -0.29 23.30 19.38
N ASN A 259 -0.06 24.57 19.04
CA ASN A 259 -0.12 25.02 17.65
C ASN A 259 0.95 24.36 16.78
N GLU A 260 2.13 24.07 17.34
CA GLU A 260 3.19 23.32 16.65
C GLU A 260 2.68 21.94 16.17
N PHE A 261 1.91 21.23 17.00
CA PHE A 261 1.35 19.93 16.61
C PHE A 261 0.26 20.08 15.56
N VAL A 262 -0.59 21.11 15.63
CA VAL A 262 -1.58 21.40 14.58
C VAL A 262 -0.88 21.59 13.23
N ASP A 263 0.13 22.46 13.18
CA ASP A 263 0.86 22.77 11.94
C ASP A 263 1.52 21.52 11.33
N ASN A 264 2.16 20.70 12.19
CA ASN A 264 2.77 19.44 11.76
C ASN A 264 1.75 18.41 11.29
N LEU A 265 0.60 18.31 11.95
CA LEU A 265 -0.47 17.40 11.54
C LEU A 265 -1.01 17.79 10.16
N VAL A 266 -1.21 19.10 9.89
CA VAL A 266 -1.62 19.58 8.56
C VAL A 266 -0.58 19.21 7.49
N LYS A 267 0.72 19.39 7.79
CA LYS A 267 1.82 18.97 6.91
C LYS A 267 1.80 17.46 6.64
N ASP A 268 1.58 16.64 7.65
CA ASP A 268 1.53 15.18 7.52
C ASP A 268 0.30 14.74 6.71
N ILE A 269 -0.87 15.36 6.92
CA ILE A 269 -2.09 15.13 6.15
C ILE A 269 -1.85 15.45 4.66
N GLY A 270 -1.18 16.57 4.37
CA GLY A 270 -0.76 16.92 3.02
C GLY A 270 0.22 15.91 2.43
N THR A 271 1.19 15.43 3.23
CA THR A 271 2.16 14.39 2.82
C THR A 271 1.47 13.07 2.48
N LEU A 272 0.41 12.69 3.22
CA LEU A 272 -0.42 11.52 2.93
C LEU A 272 -1.35 11.73 1.71
N GLY A 273 -1.37 12.94 1.14
CA GLY A 273 -2.21 13.29 -0.01
C GLY A 273 -3.71 13.20 0.30
N ILE A 274 -4.11 13.52 1.54
CA ILE A 274 -5.51 13.51 1.96
C ILE A 274 -6.14 14.83 1.50
N LYS A 275 -7.12 14.71 0.60
CA LYS A 275 -7.99 15.82 0.24
C LYS A 275 -9.13 15.88 1.25
N TYR A 276 -9.37 17.07 1.80
CA TYR A 276 -10.42 17.32 2.77
C TYR A 276 -11.17 18.60 2.41
N GLU A 277 -12.44 18.67 2.79
CA GLU A 277 -13.33 19.80 2.49
C GLU A 277 -13.02 21.02 3.37
N ARG A 278 -12.82 20.77 4.66
CA ARG A 278 -12.52 21.81 5.65
C ARG A 278 -11.78 21.25 6.86
N VAL A 279 -11.14 22.14 7.59
CA VAL A 279 -10.59 21.90 8.93
C VAL A 279 -11.58 22.44 9.96
N THR A 280 -11.91 21.63 10.96
CA THR A 280 -12.74 22.05 12.11
C THR A 280 -12.03 21.75 13.42
N TYR A 281 -12.48 22.38 14.50
CA TYR A 281 -11.96 22.15 15.84
C TYR A 281 -13.13 21.75 16.75
N THR A 282 -12.94 20.74 17.59
CA THR A 282 -13.97 20.37 18.58
C THR A 282 -14.23 21.53 19.55
N SER A 283 -13.23 22.37 19.80
CA SER A 283 -13.36 23.60 20.59
C SER A 283 -14.30 24.65 19.98
N ASP A 284 -14.65 24.57 18.71
CA ASP A 284 -15.68 25.43 18.10
C ASP A 284 -17.08 25.16 18.65
N TYR A 285 -17.33 23.93 19.10
CA TYR A 285 -18.64 23.47 19.57
C TYR A 285 -18.79 23.50 21.10
N PHE A 286 -17.83 24.10 21.82
CA PHE A 286 -17.88 24.15 23.29
C PHE A 286 -19.15 24.83 23.84
N PRO A 287 -19.65 25.96 23.29
CA PRO A 287 -20.91 26.53 23.73
C PRO A 287 -22.07 25.52 23.66
N GLU A 288 -22.25 24.87 22.51
CA GLU A 288 -23.34 23.95 22.26
C GLU A 288 -23.21 22.65 23.06
N LEU A 289 -21.97 22.18 23.28
CA LEU A 289 -21.69 21.04 24.15
C LEU A 289 -22.03 21.35 25.62
N MET A 290 -21.76 22.58 26.09
CA MET A 290 -22.14 23.01 27.44
C MET A 290 -23.66 23.09 27.60
N ASP A 291 -24.35 23.69 26.62
CA ASP A 291 -25.82 23.73 26.60
C ASP A 291 -26.43 22.32 26.62
N MET A 292 -25.82 21.39 25.87
CA MET A 292 -26.23 19.99 25.88
C MET A 292 -26.00 19.32 27.25
N ALA A 293 -24.88 19.59 27.93
CA ALA A 293 -24.64 19.08 29.27
C ALA A 293 -25.69 19.58 30.28
N GLU A 294 -26.05 20.88 30.22
CA GLU A 294 -27.12 21.44 31.04
C GLU A 294 -28.48 20.82 30.74
N LYS A 295 -28.81 20.62 29.47
CA LYS A 295 -30.04 19.94 29.05
C LYS A 295 -30.11 18.53 29.66
N LEU A 296 -29.04 17.74 29.53
CA LEU A 296 -29.00 16.38 30.08
C LEU A 296 -29.11 16.37 31.61
N MET A 297 -28.53 17.34 32.31
CA MET A 297 -28.70 17.49 33.76
C MET A 297 -30.15 17.79 34.13
N ARG A 298 -30.84 18.67 33.39
CA ARG A 298 -32.26 18.99 33.59
C ARG A 298 -33.18 17.80 33.32
N GLU A 299 -32.82 16.95 32.36
CA GLU A 299 -33.53 15.71 32.05
C GLU A 299 -33.18 14.55 33.01
N GLY A 300 -32.29 14.78 33.99
CA GLY A 300 -31.85 13.75 34.94
C GLY A 300 -30.96 12.68 34.32
N LYS A 301 -30.38 12.92 33.14
CA LYS A 301 -29.49 12.02 32.38
C LYS A 301 -28.00 12.30 32.63
N ALA A 302 -27.67 13.34 33.40
CA ALA A 302 -26.32 13.66 33.84
C ALA A 302 -26.36 14.26 35.25
N TYR A 303 -25.26 14.13 35.99
CA TYR A 303 -25.11 14.69 37.34
C TYR A 303 -23.67 15.14 37.58
N VAL A 304 -23.48 16.01 38.57
CA VAL A 304 -22.16 16.46 39.01
C VAL A 304 -21.69 15.59 40.18
N ASP A 305 -20.47 15.08 40.07
CA ASP A 305 -19.85 14.13 41.00
C ASP A 305 -18.51 14.71 41.48
N ASP A 306 -18.36 14.81 42.80
CA ASP A 306 -17.15 15.23 43.51
C ASP A 306 -16.44 14.07 44.19
N THR A 307 -16.86 12.82 43.91
CA THR A 307 -16.20 11.63 44.45
C THR A 307 -14.72 11.60 44.01
N PRO A 308 -13.77 11.42 44.95
CA PRO A 308 -12.35 11.36 44.61
C PRO A 308 -12.06 10.31 43.52
N ARG A 309 -11.14 10.64 42.60
CA ARG A 309 -10.90 9.85 41.38
C ARG A 309 -10.66 8.36 41.62
N GLU A 310 -9.86 7.99 42.62
CA GLU A 310 -9.57 6.59 42.94
C GLU A 310 -10.81 5.85 43.45
N GLN A 311 -11.60 6.51 44.30
CA GLN A 311 -12.86 5.97 44.79
C GLN A 311 -13.88 5.84 43.65
N MET A 312 -14.04 6.86 42.81
CA MET A 312 -14.91 6.83 41.63
C MET A 312 -14.53 5.67 40.69
N GLN A 313 -13.23 5.42 40.49
CA GLN A 313 -12.76 4.29 39.70
C GLN A 313 -13.15 2.95 40.34
N LYS A 314 -12.96 2.81 41.66
CA LYS A 314 -13.35 1.60 42.38
C LYS A 314 -14.86 1.36 42.32
N GLU A 315 -15.67 2.36 42.65
CA GLU A 315 -17.12 2.30 42.58
C GLU A 315 -17.61 1.92 41.18
N ARG A 316 -17.03 2.51 40.13
CA ARG A 316 -17.33 2.13 38.74
C ARG A 316 -16.99 0.67 38.44
N MET A 317 -15.87 0.16 38.94
CA MET A 317 -15.46 -1.24 38.73
C MET A 317 -16.37 -2.22 39.48
N ASP A 318 -16.82 -1.84 40.66
CA ASP A 318 -17.70 -2.63 41.52
C ASP A 318 -19.19 -2.45 41.19
N GLY A 319 -19.54 -1.50 40.31
CA GLY A 319 -20.93 -1.21 39.93
C GLY A 319 -21.71 -0.49 41.04
N ILE A 320 -21.04 0.30 41.86
CA ILE A 320 -21.65 1.01 42.99
C ILE A 320 -22.02 2.43 42.56
N ASP A 321 -23.29 2.79 42.73
CA ASP A 321 -23.77 4.16 42.47
C ASP A 321 -23.01 5.17 43.34
N SER A 322 -22.52 6.25 42.72
CA SER A 322 -21.95 7.39 43.45
C SER A 322 -23.00 7.99 44.37
N LYS A 323 -22.57 8.49 45.53
CA LYS A 323 -23.43 9.23 46.47
C LYS A 323 -24.10 10.45 45.81
N CYS A 324 -23.45 11.00 44.79
CA CYS A 324 -23.87 12.19 44.06
C CYS A 324 -24.85 11.90 42.92
N ARG A 325 -25.07 10.61 42.58
CA ARG A 325 -25.87 10.18 41.43
C ARG A 325 -27.34 10.59 41.47
N ASN A 326 -27.87 10.83 42.67
CA ASN A 326 -29.26 11.22 42.90
C ASN A 326 -29.40 12.65 43.42
N HIS A 327 -28.41 13.53 43.19
CA HIS A 327 -28.56 14.96 43.38
C HIS A 327 -29.79 15.50 42.62
N SER A 328 -30.45 16.52 43.18
CA SER A 328 -31.53 17.22 42.48
C SER A 328 -30.99 18.01 41.29
N VAL A 329 -31.86 18.41 40.38
CA VAL A 329 -31.48 19.23 39.22
C VAL A 329 -30.84 20.54 39.66
N GLU A 330 -31.37 21.17 40.71
CA GLU A 330 -30.88 22.44 41.26
C GLU A 330 -29.45 22.30 41.82
N GLU A 331 -29.17 21.23 42.56
CA GLU A 331 -27.84 20.99 43.12
C GLU A 331 -26.82 20.71 42.01
N ASN A 332 -27.18 19.91 41.00
CA ASN A 332 -26.32 19.67 39.84
C ASN A 332 -26.00 20.97 39.09
N LEU A 333 -27.00 21.81 38.81
CA LEU A 333 -26.79 23.08 38.12
C LEU A 333 -25.99 24.08 38.95
N LYS A 334 -26.10 24.04 40.29
CA LYS A 334 -25.27 24.85 41.18
C LYS A 334 -23.80 24.42 41.10
N LEU A 335 -23.51 23.14 41.24
CA LEU A 335 -22.14 22.62 41.14
C LEU A 335 -21.56 22.79 39.72
N TRP A 336 -22.40 22.71 38.69
CA TRP A 336 -21.98 23.01 37.32
C TRP A 336 -21.49 24.45 37.13
N LYS A 337 -22.16 25.44 37.77
CA LYS A 337 -21.68 26.83 37.77
C LYS A 337 -20.32 26.97 38.45
N GLU A 338 -20.13 26.31 39.60
CA GLU A 338 -18.84 26.27 40.29
C GLU A 338 -17.74 25.69 39.39
N MET A 339 -18.05 24.64 38.61
CA MET A 339 -17.15 24.06 37.62
C MET A 339 -16.82 25.06 36.49
N ILE A 340 -17.82 25.74 35.90
CA ILE A 340 -17.61 26.75 34.86
C ILE A 340 -16.70 27.88 35.35
N GLU A 341 -16.95 28.38 36.57
CA GLU A 341 -16.14 29.42 37.21
C GLU A 341 -14.72 28.92 37.55
N GLY A 342 -14.54 27.60 37.66
CA GLY A 342 -13.32 26.95 38.09
C GLY A 342 -12.97 27.32 39.52
N SER A 343 -13.97 27.38 40.41
CA SER A 343 -13.77 27.62 41.84
C SER A 343 -13.06 26.43 42.50
N GLU A 344 -12.59 26.59 43.73
CA GLU A 344 -11.99 25.48 44.49
C GLU A 344 -12.93 24.27 44.59
N ARG A 345 -14.24 24.53 44.73
CA ARG A 345 -15.27 23.50 44.72
C ARG A 345 -15.43 22.88 43.34
N GLY A 346 -15.51 23.69 42.29
CA GLY A 346 -15.62 23.23 40.91
C GLY A 346 -14.47 22.33 40.48
N LEU A 347 -13.24 22.65 40.89
CA LEU A 347 -12.03 21.86 40.57
C LEU A 347 -12.06 20.43 41.13
N GLN A 348 -12.85 20.17 42.16
CA GLN A 348 -13.05 18.83 42.75
C GLN A 348 -14.14 18.03 42.02
N CYS A 349 -14.91 18.66 41.15
CA CYS A 349 -16.09 18.10 40.51
C CYS A 349 -15.83 17.65 39.06
N CYS A 350 -16.63 16.70 38.60
CA CYS A 350 -16.77 16.32 37.20
C CYS A 350 -18.25 16.10 36.86
N VAL A 351 -18.62 16.23 35.59
CA VAL A 351 -19.98 15.82 35.14
C VAL A 351 -19.91 14.38 34.68
N ARG A 352 -20.85 13.55 35.12
CA ARG A 352 -21.00 12.16 34.68
C ARG A 352 -22.34 11.97 33.98
N GLY A 353 -22.35 11.12 32.96
CA GLY A 353 -23.58 10.58 32.41
C GLY A 353 -24.26 9.67 33.42
N LYS A 354 -25.60 9.69 33.47
CA LYS A 354 -26.40 8.78 34.28
C LYS A 354 -26.88 7.62 33.40
N LEU A 355 -26.00 6.65 33.23
CA LEU A 355 -26.22 5.44 32.44
C LEU A 355 -26.51 4.26 33.39
N ASP A 356 -26.07 3.05 33.07
CA ASP A 356 -26.30 1.85 33.89
C ASP A 356 -25.01 1.42 34.61
N MET A 357 -25.00 1.54 35.94
CA MET A 357 -23.89 1.13 36.79
C MET A 357 -23.75 -0.40 36.92
N GLN A 358 -24.82 -1.16 36.63
CA GLN A 358 -24.80 -2.62 36.64
C GLN A 358 -24.40 -3.23 35.29
N ASP A 359 -24.23 -2.42 34.24
CA ASP A 359 -23.93 -2.92 32.90
C ASP A 359 -22.63 -3.75 32.91
N PRO A 360 -22.61 -4.95 32.30
CA PRO A 360 -21.39 -5.75 32.19
C PRO A 360 -20.28 -5.02 31.42
N ASN A 361 -20.63 -4.13 30.48
CA ASN A 361 -19.70 -3.24 29.82
C ASN A 361 -19.39 -2.02 30.71
N LYS A 362 -18.19 -2.02 31.29
CA LYS A 362 -17.71 -0.94 32.16
C LYS A 362 -17.69 0.44 31.50
N ALA A 363 -17.67 0.53 30.17
CA ALA A 363 -17.76 1.81 29.45
C ALA A 363 -19.13 2.49 29.67
N MET A 364 -20.19 1.70 29.88
CA MET A 364 -21.56 2.15 30.11
C MET A 364 -21.83 2.60 31.55
N ARG A 365 -20.88 2.42 32.47
CA ARG A 365 -21.03 2.76 33.88
C ARG A 365 -20.67 4.22 34.14
N ASP A 366 -21.68 5.07 34.09
CA ASP A 366 -21.65 6.52 34.36
C ASP A 366 -20.33 7.19 33.95
N PRO A 367 -20.02 7.27 32.65
CA PRO A 367 -18.78 7.86 32.16
C PRO A 367 -18.71 9.36 32.45
N VAL A 368 -17.49 9.87 32.61
CA VAL A 368 -17.25 11.31 32.77
C VAL A 368 -17.50 12.02 31.43
N TYR A 369 -18.33 13.06 31.44
CA TYR A 369 -18.63 13.93 30.31
C TYR A 369 -17.83 15.22 30.32
N TYR A 370 -17.62 15.83 31.50
CA TYR A 370 -16.82 17.06 31.64
C TYR A 370 -15.88 16.96 32.83
N ARG A 371 -14.73 17.62 32.70
CA ARG A 371 -13.73 17.79 33.77
C ARG A 371 -13.28 19.23 33.85
N CYS A 372 -12.92 19.68 35.05
CA CYS A 372 -12.23 20.93 35.24
C CYS A 372 -10.73 20.80 34.92
N ASN A 373 -10.18 21.77 34.20
CA ASN A 373 -8.76 21.93 33.97
C ASN A 373 -8.46 23.45 33.85
N PRO A 374 -7.71 24.06 34.77
CA PRO A 374 -7.47 25.50 34.75
C PRO A 374 -6.48 25.95 33.68
N MET A 375 -5.86 25.02 32.92
CA MET A 375 -4.88 25.38 31.90
C MET A 375 -5.51 26.03 30.67
N SER A 376 -4.77 26.99 30.12
CA SER A 376 -5.14 27.72 28.90
C SER A 376 -5.19 26.78 27.69
N HIS A 377 -6.23 26.92 26.88
CA HIS A 377 -6.33 26.23 25.60
C HIS A 377 -5.44 26.90 24.55
N HIS A 378 -4.74 26.10 23.73
CA HIS A 378 -3.79 26.60 22.72
C HIS A 378 -4.41 27.58 21.71
N ARG A 379 -5.71 27.43 21.43
CA ARG A 379 -6.47 28.22 20.45
C ARG A 379 -7.37 29.30 21.04
N ILE A 380 -8.05 29.01 22.15
CA ILE A 380 -9.10 29.89 22.72
C ILE A 380 -8.71 30.47 24.08
N GLY A 381 -7.46 30.28 24.51
CA GLY A 381 -6.90 30.84 25.74
C GLY A 381 -7.65 30.40 26.98
N ASN A 382 -7.91 31.35 27.88
CA ASN A 382 -8.53 31.12 29.20
C ASN A 382 -10.06 31.19 29.19
N LYS A 383 -10.70 31.15 28.02
CA LYS A 383 -12.16 31.32 27.91
C LYS A 383 -12.94 30.25 28.67
N TYR A 384 -12.40 29.04 28.76
CA TYR A 384 -13.02 27.91 29.47
C TYR A 384 -12.05 27.29 30.47
N LYS A 385 -12.60 26.84 31.60
CA LYS A 385 -11.88 26.07 32.64
C LYS A 385 -12.42 24.65 32.77
N ILE A 386 -13.43 24.32 31.97
CA ILE A 386 -14.04 23.01 31.86
C ILE A 386 -13.89 22.52 30.44
N TYR A 387 -13.62 21.24 30.29
CA TYR A 387 -13.39 20.63 28.99
C TYR A 387 -14.18 19.32 28.90
N PRO A 388 -14.90 19.11 27.78
CA PRO A 388 -15.60 17.85 27.58
C PRO A 388 -14.58 16.71 27.43
N THR A 389 -15.01 15.50 27.74
CA THR A 389 -14.26 14.30 27.41
C THR A 389 -14.53 13.89 25.97
N TYR A 390 -13.63 13.09 25.41
CA TYR A 390 -13.81 12.51 24.07
C TYR A 390 -15.14 11.77 23.93
N ASP A 391 -15.54 11.02 24.96
CA ASP A 391 -16.76 10.21 24.92
C ASP A 391 -18.05 11.05 24.87
N PHE A 392 -18.00 12.30 25.34
CA PHE A 392 -19.12 13.25 25.27
C PHE A 392 -19.09 14.09 24.00
N ALA A 393 -17.92 14.68 23.68
CA ALA A 393 -17.79 15.59 22.56
C ALA A 393 -17.88 14.88 21.20
N CYS A 394 -17.22 13.74 21.05
CA CYS A 394 -17.08 13.08 19.75
C CYS A 394 -18.45 12.67 19.13
N PRO A 395 -19.38 12.01 19.86
CA PRO A 395 -20.70 11.71 19.31
C PRO A 395 -21.49 12.96 18.92
N PHE A 396 -21.48 13.99 19.76
CA PHE A 396 -22.16 15.24 19.48
C PHE A 396 -21.65 15.87 18.18
N VAL A 397 -20.33 16.12 18.09
CA VAL A 397 -19.74 16.83 16.95
C VAL A 397 -19.85 16.00 15.66
N ASP A 398 -19.70 14.68 15.73
CA ASP A 398 -19.93 13.81 14.56
C ASP A 398 -21.36 13.96 14.01
N SER A 399 -22.35 14.03 14.90
CA SER A 399 -23.74 14.17 14.48
C SER A 399 -24.00 15.54 13.84
N ILE A 400 -23.53 16.61 14.49
CA ILE A 400 -23.68 18.00 14.04
C ILE A 400 -22.96 18.27 12.71
N GLU A 401 -21.77 17.73 12.52
CA GLU A 401 -20.99 17.89 11.28
C GLU A 401 -21.53 17.07 10.10
N GLY A 402 -22.58 16.29 10.31
CA GLY A 402 -23.19 15.50 9.25
C GLY A 402 -22.42 14.21 8.94
N ILE A 403 -21.51 13.78 9.81
CA ILE A 403 -20.73 12.55 9.61
C ILE A 403 -21.67 11.37 9.49
N THR A 404 -21.51 10.57 8.45
CA THR A 404 -22.30 9.36 8.24
C THR A 404 -21.57 8.14 8.79
N HIS A 405 -20.25 8.06 8.59
CA HIS A 405 -19.45 6.92 9.04
C HIS A 405 -18.27 7.35 9.93
N ALA A 406 -18.18 6.68 11.07
CA ALA A 406 -17.24 6.85 12.14
C ALA A 406 -16.13 5.82 12.13
N LEU A 407 -15.04 6.09 11.38
CA LEU A 407 -13.89 5.20 11.33
C LEU A 407 -13.08 5.27 12.62
N ARG A 408 -13.02 4.16 13.36
CA ARG A 408 -12.28 4.05 14.62
C ARG A 408 -11.49 2.76 14.71
N SER A 409 -10.40 2.79 15.46
CA SER A 409 -9.64 1.59 15.78
C SER A 409 -10.44 0.68 16.72
N SER A 410 -10.26 -0.64 16.60
CA SER A 410 -10.94 -1.65 17.43
C SER A 410 -10.60 -1.58 18.92
N GLU A 411 -9.60 -0.79 19.32
CA GLU A 411 -9.29 -0.52 20.73
C GLU A 411 -10.39 0.29 21.46
N TYR A 412 -11.29 0.92 20.70
CA TYR A 412 -12.46 1.63 21.23
C TYR A 412 -13.74 0.80 21.21
N HIS A 413 -13.66 -0.51 20.91
CA HIS A 413 -14.83 -1.37 20.72
C HIS A 413 -15.84 -1.30 21.87
N ASP A 414 -15.35 -1.42 23.11
CA ASP A 414 -16.19 -1.36 24.31
C ASP A 414 -16.92 -0.02 24.45
N ARG A 415 -16.41 1.06 23.84
CA ARG A 415 -17.03 2.40 23.85
C ARG A 415 -18.07 2.62 22.76
N ASN A 416 -18.29 1.67 21.86
CA ASN A 416 -19.29 1.84 20.80
C ASN A 416 -20.71 1.92 21.38
N ALA A 417 -21.03 1.06 22.36
CA ALA A 417 -22.31 1.10 23.07
C ALA A 417 -22.51 2.46 23.76
N GLN A 418 -21.46 2.96 24.42
CA GLN A 418 -21.44 4.26 25.08
C GLN A 418 -21.70 5.39 24.07
N TYR A 419 -21.02 5.37 22.92
CA TYR A 419 -21.20 6.37 21.87
C TYR A 419 -22.65 6.45 21.37
N TYR A 420 -23.27 5.30 21.09
CA TYR A 420 -24.67 5.26 20.65
C TYR A 420 -25.64 5.71 21.74
N LYS A 421 -25.37 5.33 23.01
CA LYS A 421 -26.21 5.74 24.12
C LYS A 421 -26.14 7.25 24.36
N VAL A 422 -24.96 7.84 24.28
CA VAL A 422 -24.79 9.29 24.37
C VAL A 422 -25.55 10.02 23.25
N LEU A 423 -25.48 9.52 22.01
CA LEU A 423 -26.27 10.09 20.89
C LEU A 423 -27.77 10.03 21.13
N GLU A 424 -28.26 8.88 21.60
CA GLU A 424 -29.68 8.67 21.94
C GLU A 424 -30.12 9.64 23.04
N ASP A 425 -29.36 9.74 24.12
CA ASP A 425 -29.69 10.60 25.26
C ASP A 425 -29.73 12.08 24.87
N MET A 426 -28.83 12.52 23.98
CA MET A 426 -28.81 13.87 23.40
C MET A 426 -29.96 14.13 22.40
N GLY A 427 -30.60 13.07 21.89
CA GLY A 427 -31.62 13.15 20.85
C GLY A 427 -31.05 13.47 19.46
N LEU A 428 -29.84 13.00 19.18
CA LEU A 428 -29.09 13.32 17.96
C LEU A 428 -29.15 12.22 16.90
N ARG A 429 -28.88 12.59 15.65
CA ARG A 429 -28.82 11.65 14.53
C ARG A 429 -27.72 10.63 14.78
N ARG A 430 -28.04 9.35 14.52
CA ARG A 430 -27.10 8.24 14.59
C ARG A 430 -25.98 8.38 13.54
N VAL A 431 -24.76 8.03 13.94
CA VAL A 431 -23.56 7.97 13.09
C VAL A 431 -23.03 6.55 13.14
N GLU A 432 -22.84 5.91 11.98
CA GLU A 432 -22.45 4.49 11.93
C GLU A 432 -20.96 4.31 12.20
N ILE A 433 -20.59 3.54 13.23
CA ILE A 433 -19.18 3.25 13.53
C ILE A 433 -18.66 2.14 12.62
N TYR A 434 -17.57 2.43 11.92
CA TYR A 434 -16.78 1.44 11.19
C TYR A 434 -15.47 1.18 11.94
N GLU A 435 -15.26 -0.06 12.37
CA GLU A 435 -14.07 -0.42 13.14
C GLU A 435 -12.98 -1.03 12.27
N PHE A 436 -11.74 -0.64 12.51
CA PHE A 436 -10.57 -1.24 11.87
C PHE A 436 -9.52 -1.65 12.91
N SER A 437 -8.73 -2.69 12.63
CA SER A 437 -7.62 -3.09 13.50
C SER A 437 -6.54 -2.01 13.58
N ARG A 438 -5.98 -1.76 14.77
CA ARG A 438 -4.79 -0.93 14.90
C ARG A 438 -3.62 -1.57 14.15
N LEU A 439 -2.84 -0.75 13.43
CA LEU A 439 -1.60 -1.20 12.81
C LEU A 439 -0.47 -1.24 13.84
N ASN A 440 0.09 -2.43 14.07
CA ASN A 440 1.28 -2.64 14.88
C ASN A 440 2.36 -3.33 14.04
N LEU A 441 3.61 -2.88 14.17
CA LEU A 441 4.76 -3.44 13.47
C LEU A 441 5.77 -3.96 14.50
N VAL A 442 6.48 -5.04 14.15
CA VAL A 442 7.60 -5.50 14.97
C VAL A 442 8.70 -4.44 15.04
N TYR A 443 9.48 -4.48 16.12
CA TYR A 443 10.61 -3.58 16.38
C TYR A 443 10.24 -2.08 16.31
N THR A 444 8.97 -1.75 16.54
CA THR A 444 8.42 -0.41 16.33
C THR A 444 7.73 0.12 17.58
N LEU A 445 7.98 1.39 17.90
CA LEU A 445 7.36 2.10 19.00
C LEU A 445 6.31 3.09 18.47
N LEU A 446 5.04 2.90 18.81
CA LEU A 446 3.97 3.83 18.43
C LEU A 446 3.49 4.71 19.60
N SER A 447 3.95 4.44 20.82
CA SER A 447 3.61 5.28 21.97
C SER A 447 4.26 6.65 21.86
N LYS A 448 3.45 7.71 21.81
CA LYS A 448 3.93 9.12 21.78
C LYS A 448 4.94 9.40 22.91
N ARG A 449 4.68 8.91 24.13
CA ARG A 449 5.58 9.05 25.28
C ARG A 449 6.95 8.41 25.02
N LYS A 450 6.96 7.17 24.48
CA LYS A 450 8.21 6.45 24.18
C LYS A 450 8.97 7.11 23.02
N LEU A 451 8.28 7.59 21.99
CA LEU A 451 8.90 8.32 20.87
C LEU A 451 9.52 9.65 21.32
N LEU A 452 8.79 10.44 22.13
CA LEU A 452 9.31 11.68 22.70
C LEU A 452 10.58 11.43 23.53
N TRP A 453 10.62 10.33 24.30
CA TRP A 453 11.80 9.95 25.06
C TRP A 453 13.04 9.73 24.16
N PHE A 454 12.91 9.05 23.02
CA PHE A 454 14.01 8.86 22.07
C PHE A 454 14.56 10.20 21.54
N VAL A 455 13.68 11.17 21.28
CA VAL A 455 14.07 12.52 20.86
C VAL A 455 14.80 13.25 21.98
N GLN A 456 14.24 13.24 23.19
CA GLN A 456 14.83 13.91 24.37
C GLN A 456 16.18 13.33 24.78
N GLN A 457 16.40 12.03 24.60
CA GLN A 457 17.68 11.38 24.86
C GLN A 457 18.70 11.56 23.72
N GLY A 458 18.35 12.24 22.62
CA GLY A 458 19.25 12.44 21.48
C GLY A 458 19.61 11.16 20.73
N LEU A 459 18.84 10.08 20.89
CA LEU A 459 19.05 8.80 20.20
C LEU A 459 18.62 8.85 18.73
N VAL A 460 17.84 9.88 18.38
CA VAL A 460 17.41 10.20 17.01
C VAL A 460 17.59 11.69 16.69
N GLY A 461 17.63 12.02 15.40
CA GLY A 461 17.81 13.39 14.93
C GLY A 461 16.58 14.30 15.07
N GLY A 462 15.41 13.73 15.35
CA GLY A 462 14.15 14.45 15.45
C GLY A 462 12.94 13.58 15.12
N TRP A 463 11.77 14.20 14.95
CA TRP A 463 10.52 13.49 14.62
C TRP A 463 10.47 13.01 13.17
N ASP A 464 11.26 13.58 12.29
CA ASP A 464 11.39 13.20 10.88
C ASP A 464 12.54 12.21 10.64
N ASP A 465 13.16 11.68 11.69
CA ASP A 465 14.25 10.71 11.58
C ASP A 465 13.79 9.48 10.76
N PRO A 466 14.55 9.01 9.76
CA PRO A 466 14.19 7.86 8.93
C PRO A 466 13.92 6.56 9.70
N ARG A 467 14.44 6.44 10.93
CA ARG A 467 14.23 5.28 11.80
C ARG A 467 12.91 5.36 12.57
N PHE A 468 12.28 6.53 12.63
CA PHE A 468 10.99 6.71 13.29
C PHE A 468 9.83 6.19 12.44
N PRO A 469 8.78 5.62 13.07
CA PRO A 469 7.56 5.22 12.38
C PRO A 469 6.60 6.40 12.14
N THR A 470 7.08 7.64 12.25
CA THR A 470 6.32 8.84 11.91
C THR A 470 6.08 8.90 10.41
N VAL A 471 5.04 9.59 9.97
CA VAL A 471 4.78 9.79 8.52
C VAL A 471 5.98 10.46 7.86
N GLN A 472 6.54 11.50 8.48
CA GLN A 472 7.73 12.19 7.98
C GLN A 472 8.94 11.26 7.92
N GLY A 473 9.20 10.48 8.97
CA GLY A 473 10.33 9.55 9.04
C GLY A 473 10.28 8.47 7.95
N ILE A 474 9.16 7.77 7.81
CA ILE A 474 9.04 6.68 6.82
C ILE A 474 9.08 7.20 5.38
N VAL A 475 8.50 8.38 5.10
CA VAL A 475 8.57 9.02 3.78
C VAL A 475 9.99 9.51 3.49
N ARG A 476 10.67 10.10 4.48
CA ARG A 476 12.07 10.51 4.37
C ARG A 476 13.02 9.32 4.18
N ARG A 477 12.68 8.14 4.73
CA ARG A 477 13.38 6.87 4.44
C ARG A 477 13.15 6.37 3.02
N GLY A 478 12.12 6.85 2.31
CA GLY A 478 11.83 6.50 0.92
C GLY A 478 10.59 5.62 0.72
N LEU A 479 9.72 5.52 1.73
CA LEU A 479 8.41 4.88 1.57
C LEU A 479 7.48 5.75 0.71
N LYS A 480 6.87 5.15 -0.31
CA LYS A 480 5.82 5.75 -1.13
C LYS A 480 4.46 5.60 -0.46
N ILE A 481 3.63 6.63 -0.50
CA ILE A 481 2.31 6.63 0.15
C ILE A 481 1.40 5.57 -0.46
N GLU A 482 1.52 5.36 -1.78
CA GLU A 482 0.82 4.32 -2.52
C GLU A 482 1.12 2.92 -1.96
N ALA A 483 2.38 2.69 -1.54
CA ALA A 483 2.78 1.43 -0.91
C ALA A 483 2.09 1.24 0.44
N LEU A 484 2.00 2.31 1.22
CA LEU A 484 1.34 2.30 2.52
C LEU A 484 -0.18 2.07 2.37
N ILE A 485 -0.83 2.71 1.40
CA ILE A 485 -2.24 2.48 1.07
C ILE A 485 -2.47 1.01 0.70
N GLN A 486 -1.68 0.47 -0.25
CA GLN A 486 -1.79 -0.93 -0.65
C GLN A 486 -1.60 -1.88 0.55
N PHE A 487 -0.61 -1.61 1.40
CA PHE A 487 -0.36 -2.40 2.60
C PHE A 487 -1.51 -2.35 3.62
N ILE A 488 -2.17 -1.20 3.77
CA ILE A 488 -3.34 -1.05 4.64
C ILE A 488 -4.53 -1.83 4.07
N LEU A 489 -4.81 -1.71 2.78
CA LEU A 489 -5.94 -2.37 2.13
C LEU A 489 -5.78 -3.90 2.11
N GLU A 490 -4.55 -4.41 1.96
CA GLU A 490 -4.28 -5.85 2.02
C GLU A 490 -4.56 -6.49 3.38
N GLN A 491 -4.69 -5.70 4.46
CA GLN A 491 -5.06 -6.24 5.77
C GLN A 491 -6.56 -6.60 5.85
N GLY A 492 -7.37 -6.11 4.91
CA GLY A 492 -8.81 -6.36 4.84
C GLY A 492 -9.59 -5.75 6.01
N ALA A 493 -10.86 -6.16 6.14
CA ALA A 493 -11.77 -5.71 7.20
C ALA A 493 -11.51 -6.37 8.56
N SER A 494 -10.37 -7.06 8.73
CA SER A 494 -10.06 -7.75 9.98
C SER A 494 -9.94 -6.75 11.13
N LYS A 495 -10.70 -7.00 12.20
CA LYS A 495 -10.63 -6.26 13.47
C LYS A 495 -9.53 -6.78 14.40
N ASN A 496 -8.92 -7.93 14.07
CA ASN A 496 -7.90 -8.56 14.89
C ASN A 496 -6.60 -7.74 14.94
N LEU A 497 -6.03 -7.63 16.14
CA LEU A 497 -4.72 -7.02 16.34
C LEU A 497 -3.64 -7.95 15.77
N ASN A 498 -3.05 -7.56 14.64
CA ASN A 498 -1.96 -8.29 14.02
C ASN A 498 -0.65 -7.52 14.22
N LEU A 499 0.39 -8.23 14.66
CA LEU A 499 1.76 -7.72 14.69
C LEU A 499 2.40 -8.02 13.33
N MET A 500 2.67 -6.97 12.57
CA MET A 500 3.08 -7.08 11.17
C MET A 500 4.60 -6.89 11.01
N GLU A 501 5.17 -7.46 9.94
CA GLU A 501 6.58 -7.34 9.58
C GLU A 501 6.81 -6.19 8.59
N TRP A 502 7.92 -5.47 8.73
CA TRP A 502 8.31 -4.38 7.82
C TRP A 502 8.59 -4.86 6.39
N ASP A 503 9.13 -6.07 6.25
CA ASP A 503 9.55 -6.67 4.98
C ASP A 503 8.42 -6.66 3.93
N LYS A 504 7.18 -6.91 4.36
CA LYS A 504 6.02 -6.90 3.47
C LYS A 504 5.74 -5.49 2.93
N LEU A 505 5.77 -4.47 3.78
CA LEU A 505 5.56 -3.08 3.37
C LEU A 505 6.67 -2.63 2.41
N TRP A 506 7.92 -2.97 2.69
CA TRP A 506 9.06 -2.64 1.81
C TRP A 506 9.04 -3.41 0.49
N THR A 507 8.56 -4.65 0.48
CA THR A 507 8.34 -5.42 -0.75
C THR A 507 7.32 -4.71 -1.66
N ILE A 508 6.22 -4.21 -1.09
CA ILE A 508 5.21 -3.44 -1.83
C ILE A 508 5.84 -2.14 -2.36
N ASN A 509 6.59 -1.43 -1.51
CA ASN A 509 7.29 -0.21 -1.92
C ASN A 509 8.24 -0.43 -3.09
N LYS A 510 9.04 -1.50 -3.05
CA LYS A 510 9.95 -1.90 -4.13
C LYS A 510 9.21 -2.12 -5.44
N LYS A 511 8.05 -2.80 -5.43
CA LYS A 511 7.24 -3.03 -6.63
C LYS A 511 6.77 -1.73 -7.29
N ILE A 512 6.64 -0.66 -6.52
CA ILE A 512 6.26 0.68 -7.02
C ILE A 512 7.48 1.42 -7.55
N ILE A 513 8.61 1.41 -6.83
CA ILE A 513 9.79 2.20 -7.23
C ILE A 513 10.62 1.54 -8.33
N ASP A 514 10.85 0.22 -8.29
CA ASP A 514 11.77 -0.48 -9.19
C ASP A 514 11.48 -0.27 -10.69
N PRO A 515 10.22 -0.33 -11.17
CA PRO A 515 9.92 -0.19 -12.59
C PRO A 515 10.23 1.18 -13.19
N VAL A 516 10.36 2.22 -12.35
CA VAL A 516 10.52 3.62 -12.79
C VAL A 516 11.85 4.24 -12.33
N CYS A 517 12.63 3.54 -11.52
CA CYS A 517 13.77 4.10 -10.81
C CYS A 517 15.01 4.27 -11.72
N PRO A 518 15.58 5.48 -11.90
CA PRO A 518 16.82 5.65 -12.65
C PRO A 518 17.99 4.90 -11.99
N ARG A 519 18.84 4.27 -12.82
CA ARG A 519 19.98 3.45 -12.39
C ARG A 519 21.29 4.20 -12.51
N HIS A 520 22.00 4.24 -11.40
CA HIS A 520 23.30 4.87 -11.24
C HIS A 520 24.32 3.84 -10.77
N THR A 521 25.59 4.18 -10.94
CA THR A 521 26.69 3.33 -10.53
C THR A 521 27.47 4.00 -9.41
N ALA A 522 27.83 3.22 -8.40
CA ALA A 522 28.68 3.67 -7.32
C ALA A 522 29.67 2.58 -6.91
N VAL A 523 30.86 2.98 -6.47
CA VAL A 523 31.93 2.10 -5.97
C VAL A 523 32.32 2.55 -4.56
N ILE A 524 32.41 1.64 -3.59
CA ILE A 524 32.84 1.94 -2.22
C ILE A 524 34.28 2.46 -2.23
N GLU A 525 34.52 3.57 -1.51
CA GLU A 525 35.80 4.28 -1.58
C GLU A 525 36.96 3.47 -0.97
N GLU A 526 36.75 2.89 0.21
CA GLU A 526 37.77 2.16 0.99
C GLU A 526 38.25 0.86 0.32
N ARG A 527 37.54 0.34 -0.68
CA ARG A 527 37.84 -0.95 -1.34
C ARG A 527 37.73 -0.90 -2.86
N ARG A 528 37.85 0.28 -3.48
CA ARG A 528 37.85 0.37 -4.93
C ARG A 528 39.14 -0.22 -5.50
N VAL A 529 39.02 -0.97 -6.59
CA VAL A 529 40.15 -1.56 -7.30
C VAL A 529 40.22 -0.97 -8.70
N LEU A 530 41.42 -0.62 -9.14
CA LEU A 530 41.65 -0.09 -10.48
C LEU A 530 41.81 -1.26 -11.47
N LEU A 531 40.98 -1.29 -12.50
CA LEU A 531 41.14 -2.16 -13.68
C LEU A 531 41.64 -1.33 -14.85
N THR A 532 42.81 -1.69 -15.38
CA THR A 532 43.40 -1.08 -16.58
C THR A 532 43.15 -1.98 -17.79
N LEU A 533 42.43 -1.47 -18.78
CA LEU A 533 42.17 -2.15 -20.05
C LEU A 533 43.29 -1.78 -21.03
N THR A 534 44.25 -2.66 -21.29
CA THR A 534 45.47 -2.31 -22.03
C THR A 534 45.19 -1.91 -23.49
N ASP A 535 44.14 -2.46 -24.09
CA ASP A 535 43.58 -2.14 -25.41
C ASP A 535 42.31 -1.25 -25.35
N GLY A 536 42.05 -0.64 -24.19
CA GLY A 536 41.01 0.37 -24.03
C GLY A 536 41.28 1.66 -24.82
N PRO A 537 40.32 2.60 -24.87
CA PRO A 537 40.46 3.81 -25.68
C PRO A 537 41.62 4.69 -25.19
N ASP A 538 42.47 5.13 -26.12
CA ASP A 538 43.59 6.04 -25.82
C ASP A 538 43.10 7.44 -25.42
N GLU A 539 42.06 7.93 -26.09
CA GLU A 539 41.35 9.16 -25.72
C GLU A 539 39.98 8.82 -25.10
N PRO A 540 39.67 9.34 -23.90
CA PRO A 540 38.35 9.18 -23.30
C PRO A 540 37.23 9.69 -24.21
N PHE A 541 36.13 8.94 -24.29
CA PHE A 541 34.93 9.36 -25.02
C PHE A 541 33.67 9.17 -24.19
N VAL A 542 32.59 9.86 -24.56
CA VAL A 542 31.31 9.81 -23.84
C VAL A 542 30.23 9.17 -24.70
N ARG A 543 29.37 8.34 -24.11
CA ARG A 543 28.12 7.87 -24.73
C ARG A 543 26.93 8.15 -23.84
N LEU A 544 25.80 8.42 -24.46
CA LEU A 544 24.50 8.45 -23.78
C LEU A 544 23.99 7.02 -23.63
N ILE A 545 23.64 6.65 -22.40
CA ILE A 545 23.13 5.33 -22.05
C ILE A 545 21.81 5.52 -21.28
N PRO A 546 20.78 4.71 -21.53
CA PRO A 546 19.54 4.79 -20.77
C PRO A 546 19.78 4.61 -19.27
N LYS A 547 19.23 5.51 -18.44
CA LYS A 547 19.20 5.34 -16.97
C LYS A 547 18.34 4.15 -16.58
N HIS A 548 17.36 3.75 -17.39
CA HIS A 548 16.59 2.54 -17.15
C HIS A 548 16.15 1.86 -18.46
N LYS A 549 16.79 0.73 -18.80
CA LYS A 549 16.58 -0.03 -20.06
C LYS A 549 15.13 -0.39 -20.42
N LYS A 550 14.23 -0.47 -19.43
CA LYS A 550 12.81 -0.83 -19.63
C LYS A 550 11.84 0.33 -19.40
N PHE A 551 12.35 1.53 -19.13
CA PHE A 551 11.54 2.71 -18.78
C PHE A 551 12.22 3.96 -19.34
N GLU A 552 11.79 4.35 -20.52
CA GLU A 552 12.31 5.51 -21.25
C GLU A 552 12.16 6.82 -20.47
N GLY A 553 11.11 6.94 -19.64
CA GLY A 553 10.87 8.11 -18.80
C GLY A 553 11.95 8.41 -17.75
N ALA A 554 12.85 7.46 -17.46
CA ALA A 554 14.02 7.73 -16.61
C ALA A 554 15.08 8.59 -17.32
N GLY A 555 15.01 8.73 -18.65
CA GLY A 555 15.97 9.44 -19.48
C GLY A 555 17.32 8.72 -19.62
N GLU A 556 18.33 9.47 -20.02
CA GLU A 556 19.69 8.98 -20.31
C GLU A 556 20.72 9.58 -19.35
N LYS A 557 21.88 8.93 -19.27
CA LYS A 557 23.07 9.37 -18.55
C LYS A 557 24.27 9.40 -19.49
N ALA A 558 25.12 10.40 -19.35
CA ALA A 558 26.39 10.50 -20.05
C ALA A 558 27.43 9.66 -19.30
N THR A 559 27.91 8.59 -19.92
CA THR A 559 28.93 7.70 -19.37
C THR A 559 30.23 7.90 -20.12
N THR A 560 31.30 8.26 -19.39
CA THR A 560 32.66 8.39 -19.93
C THR A 560 33.33 7.02 -19.93
N PHE A 561 33.95 6.67 -21.06
CA PHE A 561 34.69 5.43 -21.28
C PHE A 561 36.19 5.75 -21.32
N THR A 562 36.95 5.10 -20.45
CA THR A 562 38.38 5.38 -20.23
C THR A 562 39.18 4.09 -20.15
N LYS A 563 40.47 4.13 -20.48
CA LYS A 563 41.39 2.99 -20.32
C LYS A 563 41.44 2.44 -18.89
N ARG A 564 41.23 3.32 -17.90
CA ARG A 564 41.32 3.03 -16.46
C ARG A 564 39.96 3.21 -15.81
N ILE A 565 39.47 2.17 -15.14
CA ILE A 565 38.16 2.15 -14.48
C ILE A 565 38.24 1.61 -13.05
N TRP A 566 37.40 2.16 -12.18
CA TRP A 566 37.18 1.67 -10.82
C TRP A 566 36.11 0.59 -10.81
N ILE A 567 36.38 -0.50 -10.10
CA ILE A 567 35.40 -1.54 -9.79
C ILE A 567 35.37 -1.80 -8.28
N GLU A 568 34.32 -2.49 -7.84
CA GLU A 568 34.20 -2.94 -6.45
C GLU A 568 35.26 -3.97 -6.09
N GLY A 569 35.90 -3.83 -4.92
CA GLY A 569 36.92 -4.78 -4.47
C GLY A 569 36.36 -6.18 -4.19
N ALA A 570 35.09 -6.28 -3.80
CA ALA A 570 34.41 -7.56 -3.64
C ALA A 570 34.24 -8.28 -4.99
N ASP A 571 33.88 -7.52 -6.03
CA ASP A 571 33.79 -8.04 -7.39
C ASP A 571 35.19 -8.39 -7.92
N ALA A 572 36.20 -7.54 -7.69
CA ALA A 572 37.59 -7.78 -8.09
C ALA A 572 38.18 -9.06 -7.47
N SER A 573 37.85 -9.33 -6.21
CA SER A 573 38.33 -10.51 -5.48
C SER A 573 37.71 -11.83 -5.97
N ALA A 574 36.56 -11.76 -6.66
CA ALA A 574 35.88 -12.92 -7.22
C ALA A 574 36.42 -13.33 -8.61
N ILE A 575 37.22 -12.48 -9.24
CA ILE A 575 37.74 -12.69 -10.60
C ILE A 575 38.99 -13.57 -10.56
N SER A 576 39.07 -14.51 -11.51
CA SER A 576 40.26 -15.31 -11.76
C SER A 576 41.06 -14.79 -12.97
N VAL A 577 42.38 -15.04 -12.96
CA VAL A 577 43.23 -14.75 -14.14
C VAL A 577 42.72 -15.54 -15.35
N GLY A 578 42.57 -14.86 -16.49
CA GLY A 578 42.02 -15.41 -17.73
C GLY A 578 40.49 -15.43 -17.79
N GLU A 579 39.79 -15.01 -16.74
CA GLU A 579 38.33 -15.00 -16.71
C GLU A 579 37.75 -13.86 -17.56
N GLU A 580 36.70 -14.19 -18.30
CA GLU A 580 35.91 -13.23 -19.06
C GLU A 580 34.76 -12.68 -18.20
N VAL A 581 34.69 -11.37 -18.08
CA VAL A 581 33.70 -10.64 -17.29
C VAL A 581 32.91 -9.68 -18.18
N THR A 582 31.63 -9.43 -17.85
CA THR A 582 30.86 -8.35 -18.50
C THR A 582 31.07 -7.06 -17.72
N LEU A 583 31.55 -6.01 -18.40
CA LEU A 583 31.45 -4.62 -17.93
C LEU A 583 30.08 -4.08 -18.35
N MET A 584 29.22 -3.79 -17.37
CA MET A 584 27.83 -3.38 -17.64
C MET A 584 27.79 -2.16 -18.56
N ASP A 585 26.95 -2.25 -19.60
CA ASP A 585 26.75 -1.23 -20.64
C ASP A 585 28.00 -0.85 -21.47
N TRP A 586 29.08 -1.64 -21.38
CA TRP A 586 30.26 -1.53 -22.25
C TRP A 586 30.45 -2.77 -23.14
N GLY A 587 30.50 -3.96 -22.54
CA GLY A 587 30.84 -5.20 -23.25
C GLY A 587 31.66 -6.14 -22.37
N ASN A 588 32.21 -7.20 -22.94
CA ASN A 588 33.05 -8.13 -22.18
C ASN A 588 34.51 -7.65 -22.13
N ALA A 589 35.22 -8.09 -21.09
CA ALA A 589 36.67 -7.94 -20.94
C ALA A 589 37.26 -9.24 -20.37
N ILE A 590 38.52 -9.52 -20.70
CA ILE A 590 39.28 -10.67 -20.18
C ILE A 590 40.35 -10.12 -19.25
N VAL A 591 40.30 -10.52 -17.98
CA VAL A 591 41.31 -10.13 -17.00
C VAL A 591 42.56 -10.97 -17.21
N LYS A 592 43.70 -10.32 -17.44
CA LYS A 592 44.99 -10.96 -17.76
C LYS A 592 45.90 -11.05 -16.54
N GLU A 593 45.86 -10.05 -15.67
CA GLU A 593 46.73 -9.99 -14.50
C GLU A 593 45.96 -9.46 -13.28
N ILE A 594 46.29 -10.00 -12.11
CA ILE A 594 45.73 -9.61 -10.81
C ILE A 594 46.89 -9.32 -9.87
N THR A 595 46.98 -8.08 -9.39
CA THR A 595 47.96 -7.67 -8.38
C THR A 595 47.33 -7.75 -7.00
N LYS A 596 48.07 -8.31 -6.03
CA LYS A 596 47.66 -8.43 -4.63
C LYS A 596 48.70 -7.82 -3.70
N ASP A 597 48.25 -7.31 -2.56
CA ASP A 597 49.14 -6.87 -1.48
C ASP A 597 49.64 -8.04 -0.61
N GLU A 598 50.45 -7.73 0.40
CA GLU A 598 51.01 -8.71 1.35
C GLU A 598 49.93 -9.46 2.16
N GLU A 599 48.74 -8.88 2.31
CA GLU A 599 47.58 -9.48 2.98
C GLU A 599 46.70 -10.30 2.01
N GLY A 600 47.09 -10.40 0.74
CA GLY A 600 46.37 -11.14 -0.30
C GLY A 600 45.15 -10.42 -0.88
N ARG A 601 44.96 -9.13 -0.56
CA ARG A 601 43.87 -8.30 -1.11
C ARG A 601 44.21 -7.84 -2.52
N VAL A 602 43.24 -7.88 -3.43
CA VAL A 602 43.42 -7.40 -4.80
C VAL A 602 43.54 -5.87 -4.80
N THR A 603 44.64 -5.34 -5.34
CA THR A 603 44.92 -3.88 -5.39
C THR A 603 44.79 -3.31 -6.80
N ALA A 604 45.05 -4.11 -7.83
CA ALA A 604 44.92 -3.71 -9.23
C ALA A 604 44.63 -4.92 -10.13
N LEU A 605 44.00 -4.64 -11.27
CA LEU A 605 43.75 -5.60 -12.34
C LEU A 605 44.24 -5.02 -13.67
N SER A 606 44.71 -5.89 -14.56
CA SER A 606 44.99 -5.55 -15.96
C SER A 606 44.25 -6.53 -16.87
N GLY A 607 43.66 -6.05 -17.95
CA GLY A 607 42.87 -6.87 -18.86
C GLY A 607 42.77 -6.28 -20.25
N VAL A 608 42.06 -6.99 -21.13
CA VAL A 608 41.79 -6.56 -22.51
C VAL A 608 40.29 -6.63 -22.81
N LEU A 609 39.79 -5.74 -23.67
CA LEU A 609 38.41 -5.74 -24.12
C LEU A 609 38.15 -6.93 -25.05
N ASN A 610 36.99 -7.54 -24.91
CA ASN A 610 36.47 -8.56 -25.82
C ASN A 610 35.06 -8.19 -26.28
N LEU A 611 34.95 -7.11 -27.07
CA LEU A 611 33.64 -6.56 -27.46
C LEU A 611 32.84 -7.48 -28.41
N GLN A 612 33.49 -8.47 -29.03
CA GLN A 612 32.83 -9.53 -29.81
C GLN A 612 32.29 -10.67 -28.93
N GLY A 613 32.67 -10.68 -27.65
CA GLY A 613 32.20 -11.64 -26.66
C GLY A 613 30.71 -11.48 -26.36
N SER A 614 30.10 -12.55 -25.84
CA SER A 614 28.68 -12.56 -25.51
C SER A 614 28.48 -12.28 -24.01
N VAL A 615 27.71 -11.24 -23.68
CA VAL A 615 27.32 -10.94 -22.28
C VAL A 615 26.47 -12.05 -21.62
N LYS A 616 26.03 -13.05 -22.41
CA LYS A 616 25.27 -14.21 -21.93
C LYS A 616 26.19 -15.35 -21.45
N THR A 617 27.46 -15.38 -21.84
CA THR A 617 28.39 -16.47 -21.53
C THR A 617 29.22 -16.21 -20.27
N THR A 618 29.35 -14.96 -19.84
CA THR A 618 30.12 -14.59 -18.65
C THR A 618 29.33 -14.79 -17.36
N LYS A 619 29.99 -15.30 -16.31
CA LYS A 619 29.40 -15.46 -14.98
C LYS A 619 29.34 -14.14 -14.20
N LEU A 620 30.43 -13.37 -14.25
CA LEU A 620 30.56 -12.11 -13.52
C LEU A 620 30.11 -10.92 -14.38
N LYS A 621 29.28 -10.06 -13.78
CA LYS A 621 28.80 -8.81 -14.39
C LYS A 621 29.08 -7.67 -13.44
N LEU A 622 29.94 -6.76 -13.87
CA LEU A 622 30.57 -5.75 -13.04
C LEU A 622 30.01 -4.38 -13.37
N THR A 623 29.66 -3.64 -12.32
CA THR A 623 29.49 -2.20 -12.39
C THR A 623 30.85 -1.53 -12.28
N TRP A 624 31.04 -0.42 -13.00
CA TRP A 624 32.32 0.27 -13.07
C TRP A 624 32.11 1.79 -13.14
N LEU A 625 33.12 2.54 -12.69
CA LEU A 625 33.21 3.99 -12.87
C LEU A 625 34.48 4.35 -13.63
N PRO A 626 34.47 5.33 -14.54
CA PRO A 626 35.70 5.82 -15.14
C PRO A 626 36.59 6.46 -14.07
N GLU A 627 37.91 6.31 -14.19
CA GLU A 627 38.84 7.10 -13.38
C GLU A 627 38.93 8.51 -13.95
N ILE A 628 38.16 9.44 -13.36
CA ILE A 628 38.13 10.86 -13.71
C ILE A 628 37.88 11.71 -12.45
N ASP A 629 38.22 12.99 -12.51
CA ASP A 629 38.03 13.94 -11.39
C ASP A 629 36.56 14.35 -11.16
N GLU A 630 35.69 14.08 -12.14
CA GLU A 630 34.29 14.50 -12.10
C GLU A 630 33.37 13.58 -11.28
N LEU A 631 33.89 12.46 -10.76
CA LEU A 631 33.13 11.57 -9.89
C LEU A 631 32.59 12.28 -8.64
N VAL A 632 31.48 11.79 -8.11
CA VAL A 632 30.78 12.43 -6.99
C VAL A 632 31.03 11.65 -5.72
N LYS A 633 31.39 12.35 -4.64
CA LYS A 633 31.48 11.72 -3.31
C LYS A 633 30.07 11.45 -2.78
N LEU A 634 29.85 10.26 -2.26
CA LEU A 634 28.60 9.80 -1.69
C LEU A 634 28.82 9.34 -0.24
N THR A 635 27.84 9.63 0.61
CA THR A 635 27.65 8.97 1.90
C THR A 635 26.41 8.09 1.77
N LEU A 636 26.61 6.78 1.72
CA LEU A 636 25.53 5.79 1.74
C LEU A 636 25.17 5.53 3.19
N THR A 637 23.92 5.81 3.59
CA THR A 637 23.43 5.65 4.95
C THR A 637 22.46 4.49 5.04
N ASP A 638 22.84 3.47 5.80
CA ASP A 638 22.01 2.33 6.15
C ASP A 638 21.41 2.49 7.54
N PHE A 639 20.17 2.02 7.70
CA PHE A 639 19.40 2.14 8.94
C PHE A 639 18.94 0.79 9.48
N ASP A 640 18.98 0.65 10.80
CA ASP A 640 18.45 -0.48 11.55
C ASP A 640 17.27 -0.05 12.44
N TYR A 641 16.60 -1.02 13.06
CA TYR A 641 15.56 -0.81 14.05
C TYR A 641 16.11 -0.15 15.32
N LEU A 642 15.32 0.76 15.90
CA LEU A 642 15.68 1.48 17.14
C LEU A 642 15.68 0.60 18.39
N ILE A 643 14.98 -0.53 18.34
CA ILE A 643 14.90 -1.48 19.43
C ILE A 643 15.25 -2.90 18.96
N THR A 644 15.80 -3.70 19.87
CA THR A 644 16.22 -5.08 19.61
C THR A 644 15.12 -6.10 19.87
N LYS A 645 14.05 -5.73 20.58
CA LYS A 645 12.91 -6.60 20.92
C LYS A 645 11.78 -6.43 19.89
N LYS A 646 11.21 -7.55 19.41
CA LYS A 646 10.13 -7.57 18.41
C LYS A 646 8.89 -6.80 18.87
N LYS A 647 8.50 -6.92 20.13
CA LYS A 647 7.35 -6.23 20.71
C LYS A 647 7.69 -5.89 22.15
N LEU A 648 7.50 -4.63 22.53
CA LEU A 648 7.56 -4.25 23.93
C LEU A 648 6.21 -4.52 24.60
N GLU A 649 6.25 -5.11 25.79
CA GLU A 649 5.12 -5.23 26.72
C GLU A 649 5.01 -3.96 27.59
N GLU A 650 3.94 -3.85 28.39
CA GLU A 650 3.65 -2.64 29.17
C GLU A 650 4.72 -2.34 30.23
N ASP A 651 5.19 -3.38 30.92
CA ASP A 651 6.19 -3.30 31.98
C ASP A 651 7.65 -3.26 31.46
N ASP A 652 7.85 -3.33 30.14
CA ASP A 652 9.19 -3.26 29.56
C ASP A 652 9.78 -1.85 29.69
N GLU A 653 10.96 -1.77 30.30
CA GLU A 653 11.78 -0.58 30.29
C GLU A 653 12.45 -0.39 28.92
N VAL A 654 12.07 0.68 28.22
CA VAL A 654 12.49 0.94 26.83
C VAL A 654 14.01 1.02 26.70
N ALA A 655 14.68 1.62 27.69
CA ALA A 655 16.13 1.83 27.68
C ALA A 655 16.93 0.53 27.52
N THR A 656 16.45 -0.56 28.11
CA THR A 656 17.09 -1.89 28.08
C THR A 656 17.12 -2.51 26.68
N PHE A 657 16.19 -2.10 25.80
CA PHE A 657 16.04 -2.68 24.47
C PHE A 657 16.49 -1.76 23.34
N VAL A 658 17.12 -0.61 23.65
CA VAL A 658 17.66 0.30 22.63
C VAL A 658 18.73 -0.42 21.82
N ASN A 659 18.65 -0.33 20.49
CA ASN A 659 19.69 -0.83 19.61
C ASN A 659 20.83 0.20 19.50
N PRO A 660 22.08 -0.16 19.86
CA PRO A 660 23.22 0.75 19.73
C PRO A 660 23.69 0.92 18.27
N TYR A 661 23.35 -0.01 17.36
CA TYR A 661 23.80 -0.01 15.97
C TYR A 661 22.62 0.26 15.03
N THR A 662 22.18 1.51 14.97
CA THR A 662 20.95 1.91 14.23
C THR A 662 21.22 2.64 12.92
N LYS A 663 22.47 3.05 12.69
CA LYS A 663 22.88 3.82 11.53
C LYS A 663 24.30 3.44 11.16
N LYS A 664 24.56 3.18 9.87
CA LYS A 664 25.91 2.96 9.32
C LYS A 664 26.09 3.86 8.12
N GLU A 665 27.21 4.57 8.07
CA GLU A 665 27.58 5.41 6.93
C GLU A 665 28.77 4.76 6.21
N THR A 666 28.67 4.65 4.89
CA THR A 666 29.72 4.11 4.02
C THR A 666 30.04 5.13 2.93
N LEU A 667 31.32 5.48 2.81
CA LEU A 667 31.79 6.40 1.78
C LEU A 667 31.90 5.67 0.44
N ALA A 668 31.43 6.33 -0.62
CA ALA A 668 31.48 5.80 -1.98
C ALA A 668 31.73 6.92 -3.00
N LEU A 669 32.15 6.52 -4.20
CA LEU A 669 32.15 7.36 -5.39
C LEU A 669 30.96 6.98 -6.26
N GLY A 670 30.26 7.98 -6.78
CA GLY A 670 29.15 7.85 -7.72
C GLY A 670 29.48 8.44 -9.09
N ASP A 671 28.73 8.02 -10.11
CA ASP A 671 28.85 8.58 -11.45
C ASP A 671 28.55 10.10 -11.47
N SER A 672 29.15 10.83 -12.42
CA SER A 672 29.06 12.29 -12.51
C SER A 672 27.63 12.80 -12.74
N ASN A 673 26.74 11.98 -13.32
CA ASN A 673 25.34 12.35 -13.56
C ASN A 673 24.55 12.50 -12.26
N MET A 674 25.04 11.95 -11.14
CA MET A 674 24.40 12.10 -9.83
C MET A 674 24.42 13.56 -9.32
N ARG A 675 25.21 14.45 -9.93
CA ARG A 675 25.19 15.90 -9.63
C ARG A 675 23.83 16.55 -9.88
N SER A 676 23.00 15.97 -10.74
CA SER A 676 21.66 16.48 -11.05
C SER A 676 20.57 15.98 -10.08
N LEU A 677 20.90 15.12 -9.11
CA LEU A 677 19.93 14.59 -8.16
C LEU A 677 19.40 15.70 -7.26
N LYS A 678 18.09 15.65 -7.00
CA LYS A 678 17.39 16.54 -6.08
C LYS A 678 17.05 15.81 -4.79
N CYS A 679 16.86 16.56 -3.70
CA CYS A 679 16.35 15.99 -2.46
C CYS A 679 15.00 15.30 -2.74
N GLY A 680 14.86 14.06 -2.28
CA GLY A 680 13.68 13.23 -2.51
C GLY A 680 13.74 12.31 -3.71
N ASP A 681 14.69 12.50 -4.64
CA ASP A 681 14.85 11.61 -5.78
C ASP A 681 15.17 10.19 -5.30
N VAL A 682 14.52 9.21 -5.93
CA VAL A 682 14.75 7.79 -5.67
C VAL A 682 15.56 7.22 -6.82
N ILE A 683 16.67 6.56 -6.50
CA ILE A 683 17.60 5.95 -7.46
C ILE A 683 17.87 4.49 -7.09
N GLN A 684 18.31 3.72 -8.08
CA GLN A 684 18.90 2.41 -7.85
C GLN A 684 20.40 2.53 -8.08
N LEU A 685 21.19 2.21 -7.07
CA LEU A 685 22.60 1.94 -7.26
C LEU A 685 22.73 0.49 -7.69
N GLU A 686 23.14 0.25 -8.93
CA GLU A 686 23.19 -1.09 -9.52
C GLU A 686 24.05 -2.02 -8.65
N ARG A 687 23.55 -3.25 -8.44
CA ARG A 687 24.13 -4.27 -7.54
C ARG A 687 24.22 -3.89 -6.05
N LYS A 688 23.81 -2.69 -5.63
CA LYS A 688 23.80 -2.26 -4.22
C LYS A 688 22.40 -2.20 -3.61
N GLY A 689 21.46 -1.53 -4.26
CA GLY A 689 20.11 -1.37 -3.72
C GLY A 689 19.43 -0.08 -4.18
N TYR A 690 18.36 0.27 -3.48
CA TYR A 690 17.58 1.48 -3.74
C TYR A 690 17.90 2.53 -2.68
N TYR A 691 17.95 3.78 -3.10
CA TYR A 691 18.31 4.90 -2.24
C TYR A 691 17.42 6.10 -2.52
N ARG A 692 17.13 6.88 -1.48
CA ARG A 692 16.56 8.22 -1.59
C ARG A 692 17.66 9.25 -1.35
N CYS A 693 17.75 10.26 -2.21
CA CYS A 693 18.65 11.39 -2.02
C CYS A 693 18.14 12.27 -0.88
N ASP A 694 18.84 12.29 0.26
CA ASP A 694 18.50 13.14 1.40
C ASP A 694 19.17 14.51 1.30
N VAL A 695 20.46 14.52 0.95
CA VAL A 695 21.22 15.76 0.70
C VAL A 695 21.78 15.70 -0.72
N PRO A 696 21.33 16.59 -1.64
CA PRO A 696 21.79 16.59 -3.03
C PRO A 696 23.20 17.18 -3.16
N PHE A 697 23.74 17.13 -4.38
CA PHE A 697 25.04 17.71 -4.67
C PHE A 697 25.02 19.23 -4.47
N VAL A 698 25.97 19.73 -3.68
CA VAL A 698 26.16 21.18 -3.48
C VAL A 698 27.53 21.63 -4.01
N LYS A 699 28.59 20.91 -3.64
CA LYS A 699 29.98 21.18 -4.07
C LYS A 699 30.84 19.93 -3.90
N PRO A 700 31.98 19.79 -4.61
CA PRO A 700 32.82 18.59 -4.56
C PRO A 700 33.30 18.17 -3.16
N SER A 701 33.47 19.13 -2.24
CA SER A 701 33.91 18.86 -0.86
C SER A 701 32.81 18.35 0.07
N LYS A 702 31.53 18.38 -0.35
CA LYS A 702 30.41 17.85 0.42
C LYS A 702 29.81 16.64 -0.33
N PRO A 703 29.74 15.46 0.30
CA PRO A 703 29.16 14.30 -0.35
C PRO A 703 27.64 14.45 -0.52
N ILE A 704 27.08 13.81 -1.54
CA ILE A 704 25.64 13.53 -1.60
C ILE A 704 25.33 12.51 -0.49
N VAL A 705 24.26 12.73 0.26
CA VAL A 705 23.79 11.77 1.28
C VAL A 705 22.62 10.97 0.72
N LEU A 706 22.78 9.65 0.68
CA LEU A 706 21.81 8.70 0.15
C LEU A 706 21.32 7.78 1.26
N PHE A 707 20.02 7.79 1.53
CA PHE A 707 19.38 6.93 2.52
C PHE A 707 18.92 5.64 1.88
N SER A 708 19.32 4.49 2.42
CA SER A 708 18.92 3.20 1.86
C SER A 708 17.43 2.94 2.07
N ILE A 709 16.78 2.51 0.99
CA ILE A 709 15.40 2.10 0.96
C ILE A 709 15.39 0.57 1.02
N PRO A 710 14.79 -0.05 2.05
CA PRO A 710 14.73 -1.50 2.14
C PRO A 710 13.96 -2.11 0.96
N ASP A 711 14.39 -3.29 0.54
CA ASP A 711 13.88 -3.97 -0.67
C ASP A 711 12.95 -5.16 -0.35
N GLY A 712 12.64 -5.34 0.93
CA GLY A 712 11.74 -6.38 1.43
C GLY A 712 12.38 -7.74 1.70
N ARG A 713 13.69 -7.90 1.48
CA ARG A 713 14.44 -9.06 2.00
C ARG A 713 14.55 -8.97 3.51
N GLN A 714 14.69 -10.11 4.17
CA GLN A 714 14.86 -10.18 5.62
C GLN A 714 15.97 -9.22 6.06
N HIS A 715 15.61 -8.35 7.00
CA HIS A 715 16.51 -7.36 7.56
C HIS A 715 17.74 -8.03 8.19
N GLN A 716 18.93 -7.69 7.70
CA GLN A 716 20.19 -8.11 8.31
C GLN A 716 20.64 -7.05 9.31
N PRO A 717 20.82 -7.39 10.61
CA PRO A 717 21.24 -6.43 11.62
C PRO A 717 22.60 -5.81 11.28
N LEU A 718 22.74 -4.50 11.46
CA LEU A 718 24.01 -3.79 11.27
C LEU A 718 25.11 -4.31 12.22
N SER A 719 24.73 -4.86 13.38
CA SER A 719 25.65 -5.48 14.33
C SER A 719 26.34 -6.75 13.79
N ALA A 720 25.77 -7.40 12.78
CA ALA A 720 26.33 -8.60 12.15
C ALA A 720 27.32 -8.28 11.01
N ALA A 721 27.44 -7.02 10.59
CA ALA A 721 28.36 -6.57 9.55
C ALA A 721 29.68 -6.07 10.16
N LYS A 722 30.44 -6.99 10.78
CA LYS A 722 31.85 -6.80 11.13
C LYS A 722 32.74 -7.55 10.16
#